data_AF-A0A3M1CHX1-F1
#
_entry.id   AF-A0A3M1CHX1-F1
#
_cell.length_a   1.000
_cell.length_b   1.000
_cell.length_c   1.000
_cell.angle_alpha   90.00
_cell.angle_beta   90.00
_cell.angle_gamma   90.00
#
_symmetry.space_group_name_H-M   'P 1'
#
loop_
_entity.id
_entity.type
_entity.pdbx_description
1 polymer ?
#
loop_
_entity_poly.entity_id
_entity_poly.type
_entity_poly.pdbx_seq_one_letter_code
_entity_poly.pdbx_strand_id
1 'polypeptide(L)'
;MRPLSMFLLVPAVLPACAPPGEGLRRTPPGDGPTVVVDWDAEPLPEIPFPNDLATRVDRSSPTGLRVNISQEAVTVAESEARAKLDELTGFGIYAPITVAFDAPLDLDEILARQANDFHRDEAFDDDAFYLIDVDPASPRYLEPVELDVGHGRYPVDIEGSDRYFPNDPRADMPTIMFESADEDVNGNGVLDWGEDTDNDGVLDQPNVHPRGGDPRDDLLTFYERETNTLIVRPVVPLREEGRYAMVLTERLVGEDGQPVRSPWEYVHHLRQTEALRPVLDALPAWGLSADDIAYAWVFSTGRVTGDLVDIRRGFDGEGPWPFLATQFPPGIDTAARMHDLDDYPPQLLPSSVLIDSLAGLGLFDGPEGELMSAAYGQYGGAIVGGSFTAPDLLLDRDGLGDDSDAWWQLDPVAGTMRVEAERLVFTCLIPDAAADDGPMDVVLFGHGHTTSRLDMLLFGWAINRVGMASCAVDYPGHGFALDADLEPLVETLLDGFGLGAFYTHIKDARARDLDNDGIPDSGADQWISDPFHSRDTVRQAVVEQMQFVRALKTCGTGTMDVVEPDGAVIDTVTSCDWDGDGAADLGGPDVDYYVFGGSLGGINSAVAAAVMPEVRAFSPVVPGGGLLDVAVRSDLGGVVSAVIGRMITPLILGLPTDDGGLQVVQYVNGYLEMHSVPVATLPSVPAGGRVVVENLDNGEVREGFIPEDGRFRVAIPADALSGVEKRELTGMPDTGPEIGVTYSVPDNEGLGDRLVITLYDADGTQVASLDSWQDDTIYEGITMPAGSPLVAASHGSGHIRGTPALRRLAMATSMALEPGDPVAYAPHWFLEPFEELGGRPANVLVMPNVGDQGVTVSGGLGIARAAGLVERHEVDDRYGMTVDQWLIAREVLHGLEEYGPYTDADGNPALFDPDDLDFGLDGTGAPSEEPLRATVPSGDGVSGLRMPYPKTTGMHGVEPPDGSKPWDAAIYLSNVLAWYFATGGTEIVDDPCLGANDCDFLPPIDLSGVSGD
;
A
#
# COMPACT_ATOMS: atom_id res chain seq x y z
N MET A 1 -9.34 -71.66 51.69
CA MET A 1 -8.09 -71.75 52.47
C MET A 1 -6.89 -71.67 51.51
N ARG A 2 -6.19 -70.53 51.50
CA ARG A 2 -4.72 -70.32 51.39
C ARG A 2 -4.47 -68.83 51.09
N PRO A 3 -3.35 -68.25 51.56
CA PRO A 3 -3.38 -67.02 52.35
C PRO A 3 -3.02 -65.74 51.57
N LEU A 4 -3.52 -64.61 52.09
CA LEU A 4 -3.17 -63.23 51.72
C LEU A 4 -1.64 -63.01 51.77
N SER A 5 -1.09 -62.45 50.70
CA SER A 5 0.21 -61.77 50.71
C SER A 5 -0.01 -60.29 50.45
N MET A 6 0.44 -59.48 51.40
CA MET A 6 0.40 -58.03 51.43
C MET A 6 1.65 -57.51 50.70
N PHE A 7 1.48 -56.86 49.56
CA PHE A 7 2.55 -56.07 48.92
C PHE A 7 2.29 -54.59 49.23
N LEU A 8 3.22 -53.98 49.98
CA LEU A 8 3.30 -52.53 50.12
C LEU A 8 3.66 -51.91 48.76
N LEU A 9 2.78 -51.08 48.22
CA LEU A 9 3.14 -50.06 47.23
C LEU A 9 3.39 -48.76 47.98
N VAL A 10 4.64 -48.31 47.97
CA VAL A 10 5.06 -46.97 48.41
C VAL A 10 4.94 -46.04 47.20
N PRO A 11 4.19 -44.92 47.26
CA PRO A 11 4.25 -43.90 46.23
C PRO A 11 5.51 -43.05 46.46
N ALA A 12 6.46 -43.12 45.53
CA ALA A 12 7.57 -42.18 45.45
C ALA A 12 7.08 -40.91 44.76
N VAL A 13 6.79 -39.87 45.54
CA VAL A 13 6.61 -38.50 45.04
C VAL A 13 7.98 -37.84 45.05
N LEU A 14 8.58 -37.66 43.87
CA LEU A 14 9.73 -36.77 43.68
C LEU A 14 9.18 -35.41 43.20
N PRO A 15 9.41 -34.30 43.93
CA PRO A 15 9.18 -32.97 43.39
C PRO A 15 10.36 -32.64 42.47
N ALA A 16 10.13 -32.65 41.16
CA ALA A 16 11.05 -32.05 40.21
C ALA A 16 10.81 -30.54 40.20
N CYS A 17 11.37 -29.81 41.18
CA CYS A 17 11.55 -28.38 41.03
C CYS A 17 12.83 -28.17 40.21
N ALA A 18 12.68 -27.72 38.96
CA ALA A 18 13.80 -27.14 38.23
C ALA A 18 14.37 -25.96 39.06
N PRO A 19 15.70 -25.77 39.12
CA PRO A 19 16.26 -24.57 39.73
C PRO A 19 15.68 -23.31 39.05
N PRO A 20 15.56 -22.17 39.75
CA PRO A 20 15.22 -20.91 39.12
C PRO A 20 16.19 -20.66 37.96
N GLY A 21 15.68 -20.29 36.79
CA GLY A 21 16.54 -19.93 35.66
C GLY A 21 17.41 -18.72 36.01
N GLU A 22 18.68 -18.75 35.64
CA GLU A 22 19.58 -17.58 35.70
C GLU A 22 19.45 -16.83 34.36
N GLY A 23 19.21 -15.52 34.38
CA GLY A 23 19.25 -14.65 33.19
C GLY A 23 20.68 -14.26 32.80
N LEU A 24 20.84 -13.48 31.71
CA LEU A 24 22.15 -13.04 31.21
C LEU A 24 22.91 -12.17 32.22
N ARG A 25 22.21 -11.21 32.84
CA ARG A 25 22.71 -10.29 33.87
C ARG A 25 21.56 -9.84 34.76
N ARG A 26 21.84 -9.65 36.06
CA ARG A 26 20.88 -9.03 36.99
C ARG A 26 20.74 -7.56 36.66
N THR A 27 19.52 -7.04 36.66
CA THR A 27 19.24 -5.61 36.45
C THR A 27 20.01 -4.77 37.48
N PRO A 28 20.87 -3.83 37.04
CA PRO A 28 21.60 -2.96 37.94
C PRO A 28 20.65 -2.10 38.81
N PRO A 29 21.07 -1.74 40.04
CA PRO A 29 20.36 -0.72 40.81
C PRO A 29 20.50 0.65 40.12
N GLY A 30 19.45 1.47 40.18
CA GLY A 30 19.43 2.81 39.58
C GLY A 30 18.02 3.40 39.60
N ASP A 31 17.90 4.66 39.19
CA ASP A 31 16.64 5.40 39.16
C ASP A 31 16.31 5.96 37.75
N GLY A 32 17.03 5.53 36.72
CA GLY A 32 16.77 5.93 35.33
C GLY A 32 15.50 5.31 34.73
N PRO A 33 15.11 5.74 33.52
CA PRO A 33 13.84 5.35 32.89
C PRO A 33 13.68 3.83 32.79
N THR A 34 12.54 3.31 33.24
CA THR A 34 12.24 1.88 33.23
C THR A 34 11.38 1.54 32.02
N VAL A 35 11.74 0.47 31.31
CA VAL A 35 10.94 -0.06 30.20
C VAL A 35 9.54 -0.43 30.71
N VAL A 36 8.51 0.03 30.00
CA VAL A 36 7.10 -0.25 30.31
C VAL A 36 6.73 -1.64 29.80
N VAL A 37 6.08 -2.42 30.67
CA VAL A 37 5.46 -3.71 30.35
C VAL A 37 4.14 -3.77 31.11
N ASP A 38 3.04 -3.56 30.41
CA ASP A 38 1.68 -3.63 30.90
C ASP A 38 0.83 -4.57 30.02
N TRP A 39 0.51 -5.74 30.57
CA TRP A 39 -0.28 -6.75 29.86
C TRP A 39 -1.76 -6.40 29.77
N ASP A 40 -2.23 -5.50 30.64
CA ASP A 40 -3.63 -5.12 30.78
C ASP A 40 -3.92 -3.77 30.10
N ALA A 41 -2.94 -3.19 29.38
CA ALA A 41 -3.14 -1.97 28.62
C ALA A 41 -4.14 -2.19 27.47
N GLU A 42 -4.96 -1.17 27.22
CA GLU A 42 -5.94 -1.12 26.15
C GLU A 42 -5.51 -0.09 25.09
N PRO A 43 -5.81 -0.31 23.79
CA PRO A 43 -6.59 -1.42 23.27
C PRO A 43 -5.72 -2.68 23.01
N LEU A 44 -4.40 -2.58 23.16
CA LEU A 44 -3.44 -3.68 23.07
C LEU A 44 -2.44 -3.63 24.25
N PRO A 45 -1.89 -4.78 24.70
CA PRO A 45 -0.83 -4.80 25.71
C PRO A 45 0.36 -3.90 25.34
N GLU A 46 0.86 -3.14 26.31
CA GLU A 46 2.03 -2.27 26.16
C GLU A 46 3.29 -3.05 26.55
N ILE A 47 4.04 -3.50 25.55
CA ILE A 47 5.33 -4.16 25.73
C ILE A 47 6.26 -3.66 24.63
N PRO A 48 7.60 -3.79 24.78
CA PRO A 48 8.49 -3.63 23.63
C PRO A 48 7.98 -4.52 22.49
N PHE A 49 7.79 -3.95 21.31
CA PHE A 49 7.11 -4.58 20.19
C PHE A 49 7.94 -4.38 18.91
N PRO A 50 8.10 -5.37 18.03
CA PRO A 50 7.70 -6.77 18.17
C PRO A 50 8.45 -7.52 19.28
N ASN A 51 7.86 -8.60 19.80
CA ASN A 51 8.45 -9.40 20.90
C ASN A 51 7.88 -10.81 20.97
N ASP A 52 8.74 -11.83 21.04
CA ASP A 52 8.34 -13.24 21.12
C ASP A 52 7.49 -13.57 22.36
N LEU A 53 7.42 -12.69 23.37
CA LEU A 53 6.47 -12.85 24.46
C LEU A 53 5.00 -12.69 24.02
N ALA A 54 4.75 -11.96 22.94
CA ALA A 54 3.46 -11.84 22.26
C ALA A 54 3.29 -12.87 21.12
N THR A 55 3.89 -14.05 21.28
CA THR A 55 3.70 -15.18 20.36
C THR A 55 3.24 -16.43 21.10
N ARG A 56 2.57 -17.32 20.35
CA ARG A 56 2.23 -18.68 20.75
C ARG A 56 2.97 -19.70 19.90
N VAL A 57 3.33 -20.83 20.51
CA VAL A 57 3.95 -21.94 19.77
C VAL A 57 2.89 -22.64 18.94
N ASP A 58 3.11 -22.73 17.63
CA ASP A 58 2.27 -23.50 16.71
C ASP A 58 3.14 -24.29 15.72
N ARG A 59 3.05 -25.62 15.79
CA ARG A 59 3.84 -26.51 14.90
C ARG A 59 3.28 -26.62 13.48
N SER A 60 2.07 -26.13 13.23
CA SER A 60 1.55 -25.97 11.86
C SER A 60 2.01 -24.67 11.20
N SER A 61 2.63 -23.74 11.94
CA SER A 61 3.24 -22.55 11.35
C SER A 61 4.62 -22.87 10.74
N PRO A 62 4.99 -22.31 9.58
CA PRO A 62 6.33 -22.42 8.98
C PRO A 62 7.47 -22.09 9.95
N THR A 63 7.29 -21.07 10.80
CA THR A 63 8.29 -20.60 11.79
C THR A 63 8.20 -21.35 13.12
N GLY A 64 7.16 -22.16 13.32
CA GLY A 64 6.83 -22.76 14.62
C GLY A 64 6.13 -21.80 15.61
N LEU A 65 5.86 -20.56 15.21
CA LEU A 65 5.22 -19.52 16.03
C LEU A 65 4.04 -18.88 15.29
N ARG A 66 3.11 -18.33 16.05
CA ARG A 66 2.13 -17.35 15.57
C ARG A 66 2.07 -16.16 16.50
N VAL A 67 1.73 -15.00 15.95
CA VAL A 67 1.42 -13.82 16.74
C VAL A 67 0.24 -14.13 17.68
N ASN A 68 0.23 -13.48 18.85
CA ASN A 68 -0.77 -13.68 19.88
C ASN A 68 -1.21 -12.32 20.44
N ILE A 69 -2.15 -11.71 19.73
CA ILE A 69 -2.78 -10.42 20.01
C ILE A 69 -4.17 -10.65 20.59
N SER A 70 -4.65 -9.74 21.45
CA SER A 70 -6.03 -9.81 21.95
C SER A 70 -7.01 -9.61 20.80
N GLN A 71 -8.02 -10.46 20.70
CA GLN A 71 -9.11 -10.33 19.72
C GLN A 71 -10.27 -9.48 20.26
N GLU A 72 -10.22 -9.09 21.54
CA GLU A 72 -11.21 -8.17 22.11
C GLU A 72 -10.95 -6.77 21.55
N ALA A 73 -11.95 -6.19 20.90
CA ALA A 73 -11.99 -4.81 20.44
C ALA A 73 -13.40 -4.23 20.58
N VAL A 74 -13.52 -2.93 20.35
CA VAL A 74 -14.79 -2.20 20.48
C VAL A 74 -15.76 -2.54 19.34
N THR A 75 -15.24 -2.67 18.12
CA THR A 75 -16.01 -3.00 16.91
C THR A 75 -15.77 -4.45 16.49
N VAL A 76 -16.73 -5.01 15.76
CA VAL A 76 -16.59 -6.33 15.13
C VAL A 76 -15.49 -6.29 14.09
N ALA A 77 -15.44 -5.24 13.26
CA ALA A 77 -14.43 -5.09 12.22
C ALA A 77 -12.99 -5.13 12.78
N GLU A 78 -12.72 -4.43 13.89
CA GLU A 78 -11.40 -4.46 14.52
C GLU A 78 -11.11 -5.83 15.17
N SER A 79 -12.11 -6.45 15.79
CA SER A 79 -11.98 -7.79 16.37
C SER A 79 -11.60 -8.84 15.31
N GLU A 80 -12.20 -8.75 14.12
CA GLU A 80 -11.88 -9.62 12.98
C GLU A 80 -10.48 -9.35 12.42
N ALA A 81 -10.08 -8.09 12.26
CA ALA A 81 -8.73 -7.73 11.86
C ALA A 81 -7.67 -8.30 12.83
N ARG A 82 -7.92 -8.20 14.15
CA ARG A 82 -7.06 -8.78 15.20
C ARG A 82 -7.04 -10.31 15.13
N ALA A 83 -8.16 -10.95 14.82
CA ALA A 83 -8.20 -12.40 14.59
C ALA A 83 -7.38 -12.82 13.37
N LYS A 84 -7.37 -12.02 12.29
CA LYS A 84 -6.50 -12.24 11.12
C LYS A 84 -5.01 -12.04 11.48
N LEU A 85 -4.66 -11.02 12.28
CA LEU A 85 -3.29 -10.79 12.79
C LEU A 85 -2.74 -11.99 13.56
N ASP A 86 -3.60 -12.68 14.30
CA ASP A 86 -3.27 -13.89 15.04
C ASP A 86 -2.86 -15.08 14.16
N GLU A 87 -3.13 -15.03 12.85
CA GLU A 87 -2.69 -16.01 11.88
C GLU A 87 -1.28 -15.71 11.31
N LEU A 88 -0.70 -14.54 11.60
CA LEU A 88 0.66 -14.24 11.13
C LEU A 88 1.67 -15.21 11.74
N THR A 89 2.59 -15.67 10.89
CA THR A 89 3.62 -16.67 11.25
C THR A 89 4.80 -16.07 12.02
N GLY A 90 4.82 -14.75 12.20
CA GLY A 90 5.82 -14.00 12.94
C GLY A 90 5.58 -12.51 12.74
N PHE A 91 6.51 -11.68 13.17
CA PHE A 91 6.41 -10.22 13.02
C PHE A 91 6.96 -9.73 11.67
N GLY A 92 6.70 -8.47 11.35
CA GLY A 92 7.18 -7.86 10.11
C GLY A 92 8.70 -7.75 10.00
N ILE A 93 9.19 -7.64 8.77
CA ILE A 93 10.58 -7.44 8.38
C ILE A 93 10.92 -5.97 8.12
N TYR A 94 9.95 -5.09 7.98
CA TYR A 94 10.14 -3.66 7.72
C TYR A 94 9.32 -2.75 8.66
N ALA A 95 8.40 -3.34 9.41
CA ALA A 95 7.61 -2.71 10.46
C ALA A 95 8.47 -2.01 11.54
N PRO A 96 7.97 -0.92 12.15
CA PRO A 96 8.66 -0.26 13.26
C PRO A 96 8.82 -1.15 14.50
N ILE A 97 9.90 -0.91 15.23
CA ILE A 97 10.20 -1.49 16.54
C ILE A 97 10.02 -0.39 17.58
N THR A 98 9.18 -0.64 18.59
CA THR A 98 8.83 0.34 19.62
C THR A 98 9.18 -0.13 21.03
N VAL A 99 9.56 0.81 21.89
CA VAL A 99 9.74 0.57 23.33
C VAL A 99 9.43 1.82 24.14
N ALA A 100 8.45 1.71 25.03
CA ALA A 100 8.03 2.78 25.94
C ALA A 100 8.80 2.78 27.26
N PHE A 101 8.93 3.95 27.87
CA PHE A 101 9.60 4.17 29.15
C PHE A 101 8.71 4.96 30.13
N ASP A 102 8.87 4.75 31.43
CA ASP A 102 8.12 5.48 32.46
C ASP A 102 8.62 6.91 32.71
N ALA A 103 9.67 7.33 32.00
CA ALA A 103 10.29 8.65 32.07
C ALA A 103 10.96 9.00 30.72
N PRO A 104 11.14 10.30 30.40
CA PRO A 104 11.68 10.73 29.11
C PRO A 104 13.17 10.39 28.92
N LEU A 105 13.53 10.11 27.66
CA LEU A 105 14.91 9.86 27.22
C LEU A 105 15.65 11.16 26.87
N ASP A 106 16.98 11.14 27.00
CA ASP A 106 17.84 12.20 26.47
C ASP A 106 17.99 12.04 24.95
N LEU A 107 17.23 12.84 24.19
CA LEU A 107 17.20 12.75 22.74
C LEU A 107 18.49 13.27 22.07
N ASP A 108 19.16 14.26 22.68
CA ASP A 108 20.43 14.78 22.18
C ASP A 108 21.52 13.69 22.23
N GLU A 109 21.55 12.91 23.33
CA GLU A 109 22.46 11.76 23.44
C GLU A 109 22.14 10.65 22.45
N ILE A 110 20.86 10.39 22.15
CA ILE A 110 20.47 9.40 21.13
C ILE A 110 20.95 9.85 19.76
N LEU A 111 20.64 11.08 19.33
CA LEU A 111 21.02 11.61 18.02
C LEU A 111 22.54 11.71 17.85
N ALA A 112 23.28 11.99 18.93
CA ALA A 112 24.73 12.05 18.90
C ALA A 112 25.39 10.67 18.74
N ARG A 113 24.79 9.62 19.31
CA ARG A 113 25.34 8.26 19.31
C ARG A 113 24.90 7.45 18.10
N GLN A 114 23.61 7.48 17.81
CA GLN A 114 23.03 6.79 16.66
C GLN A 114 23.20 7.65 15.40
N ALA A 115 24.45 7.99 15.08
CA ALA A 115 24.75 8.83 13.92
C ALA A 115 24.49 8.06 12.62
N ASN A 116 24.08 8.76 11.56
CA ASN A 116 24.03 8.17 10.23
C ASN A 116 25.48 8.07 9.70
N ASP A 117 26.23 7.07 10.12
CA ASP A 117 27.65 6.94 9.80
C ASP A 117 28.09 5.52 9.38
N PHE A 118 27.15 4.75 8.83
CA PHE A 118 27.34 3.39 8.29
C PHE A 118 28.47 3.25 7.26
N HIS A 119 28.98 4.37 6.72
CA HIS A 119 30.13 4.43 5.81
C HIS A 119 31.50 4.47 6.52
N ARG A 120 31.52 4.45 7.86
CA ARG A 120 32.74 4.54 8.66
C ARG A 120 33.11 3.19 9.27
N ASP A 121 34.41 2.97 9.46
CA ASP A 121 34.91 1.78 10.15
C ASP A 121 34.45 1.74 11.62
N GLU A 122 34.21 2.91 12.23
CA GLU A 122 33.73 3.07 13.60
C GLU A 122 32.21 2.95 13.76
N ALA A 123 31.46 2.67 12.68
CA ALA A 123 30.01 2.51 12.76
C ALA A 123 29.63 1.52 13.87
N PHE A 124 28.58 1.83 14.63
CA PHE A 124 28.08 1.07 15.78
C PHE A 124 28.96 1.07 17.05
N ASP A 125 30.17 1.64 17.07
CA ASP A 125 31.09 1.56 18.22
C ASP A 125 30.53 2.25 19.48
N ASP A 126 29.80 3.35 19.32
CA ASP A 126 29.27 4.19 20.40
C ASP A 126 27.73 4.26 20.50
N ASP A 127 27.02 3.50 19.67
CA ASP A 127 25.56 3.37 19.66
C ASP A 127 24.99 3.05 21.04
N ALA A 128 23.78 3.57 21.28
CA ALA A 128 23.05 3.38 22.51
C ALA A 128 22.29 2.04 22.55
N PHE A 129 21.92 1.51 21.38
CA PHE A 129 21.16 0.28 21.22
C PHE A 129 21.42 -0.37 19.87
N TYR A 130 21.18 -1.68 19.80
CA TYR A 130 21.53 -2.52 18.66
C TYR A 130 20.39 -3.49 18.35
N LEU A 131 20.11 -3.68 17.06
CA LEU A 131 19.35 -4.82 16.56
C LEU A 131 20.35 -5.82 15.97
N ILE A 132 20.36 -7.05 16.46
CA ILE A 132 21.36 -8.07 16.10
C ILE A 132 20.65 -9.30 15.55
N ASP A 133 21.11 -9.81 14.41
CA ASP A 133 20.67 -11.11 13.91
C ASP A 133 21.24 -12.22 14.82
N VAL A 134 20.36 -12.94 15.50
CA VAL A 134 20.72 -14.02 16.42
C VAL A 134 20.24 -15.38 15.93
N ASP A 135 19.85 -15.51 14.66
CA ASP A 135 19.52 -16.78 14.05
C ASP A 135 20.78 -17.49 13.52
N PRO A 136 21.19 -18.63 14.11
CA PRO A 136 22.36 -19.37 13.65
C PRO A 136 22.27 -19.89 12.20
N ALA A 137 21.08 -19.92 11.60
CA ALA A 137 20.89 -20.29 10.20
C ALA A 137 21.12 -19.12 9.24
N SER A 138 21.12 -17.87 9.74
CA SER A 138 21.27 -16.68 8.91
C SER A 138 22.70 -16.52 8.39
N PRO A 139 22.88 -16.08 7.13
CA PRO A 139 24.20 -15.69 6.62
C PRO A 139 24.78 -14.44 7.32
N ARG A 140 23.94 -13.66 8.01
CA ARG A 140 24.30 -12.43 8.75
C ARG A 140 24.36 -12.66 10.27
N TYR A 141 24.46 -13.92 10.71
CA TYR A 141 24.46 -14.28 12.13
C TYR A 141 25.51 -13.49 12.94
N LEU A 142 25.05 -12.86 14.03
CA LEU A 142 25.79 -11.96 14.93
C LEU A 142 26.18 -10.59 14.35
N GLU A 143 25.67 -10.24 13.17
CA GLU A 143 25.87 -8.91 12.59
C GLU A 143 24.79 -7.92 13.06
N PRO A 144 25.12 -6.62 13.14
CA PRO A 144 24.14 -5.59 13.49
C PRO A 144 23.28 -5.24 12.28
N VAL A 145 22.07 -4.78 12.55
CA VAL A 145 21.17 -4.20 11.55
C VAL A 145 21.27 -2.68 11.63
N GLU A 146 21.34 -2.04 10.47
CA GLU A 146 21.28 -0.58 10.34
C GLU A 146 19.87 -0.07 10.64
N LEU A 147 19.77 0.91 11.54
CA LEU A 147 18.49 1.47 11.99
C LEU A 147 18.38 2.94 11.62
N ASP A 148 17.19 3.36 11.20
CA ASP A 148 16.81 4.76 11.12
C ASP A 148 16.23 5.20 12.46
N VAL A 149 16.78 6.30 12.97
CA VAL A 149 16.39 6.93 14.24
C VAL A 149 16.14 8.42 14.03
N GLY A 150 15.40 8.76 12.96
CA GLY A 150 15.11 10.14 12.59
C GLY A 150 16.19 10.71 11.66
N HIS A 151 16.82 9.87 10.85
CA HIS A 151 17.81 10.35 9.87
C HIS A 151 17.15 10.88 8.59
N GLY A 152 15.84 10.76 8.44
CA GLY A 152 15.08 11.30 7.30
C GLY A 152 14.68 10.26 6.24
N ARG A 153 14.84 8.96 6.49
CA ARG A 153 14.42 7.91 5.53
C ARG A 153 12.92 7.64 5.51
N TYR A 154 12.23 7.98 6.60
CA TYR A 154 10.80 7.78 6.80
C TYR A 154 10.11 9.11 7.13
N PRO A 155 10.10 10.07 6.19
CA PRO A 155 9.26 11.25 6.34
C PRO A 155 7.79 10.80 6.48
N VAL A 156 7.03 11.53 7.30
CA VAL A 156 5.59 11.30 7.57
C VAL A 156 4.77 12.57 7.39
N ASP A 157 5.38 13.56 6.74
CA ASP A 157 4.75 14.82 6.39
C ASP A 157 3.89 14.69 5.14
N ILE A 158 2.88 15.54 5.06
CA ILE A 158 1.82 15.51 4.04
C ILE A 158 1.75 16.84 3.27
N GLU A 159 1.31 16.77 2.02
CA GLU A 159 1.13 17.92 1.12
C GLU A 159 -0.06 18.79 1.54
N GLY A 160 -1.25 18.19 1.68
CA GLY A 160 -2.49 18.87 2.09
C GLY A 160 -2.94 18.45 3.48
N SER A 161 -2.80 19.34 4.47
CA SER A 161 -3.10 19.04 5.88
C SER A 161 -4.61 19.08 6.22
N ASP A 162 -5.43 19.74 5.41
CA ASP A 162 -6.86 20.00 5.65
C ASP A 162 -7.80 19.09 4.84
N ARG A 163 -7.25 18.13 4.08
CA ARG A 163 -7.99 17.32 3.09
C ARG A 163 -8.88 16.21 3.67
N TYR A 164 -8.70 15.83 4.94
CA TYR A 164 -9.25 14.58 5.46
C TYR A 164 -10.71 14.71 5.90
N PHE A 165 -11.02 15.69 6.75
CA PHE A 165 -12.32 15.77 7.39
C PHE A 165 -12.78 17.23 7.59
N PRO A 166 -14.08 17.52 7.41
CA PRO A 166 -14.63 18.81 7.83
C PRO A 166 -14.48 19.00 9.34
N ASN A 167 -14.33 20.26 9.76
CA ASN A 167 -14.13 20.65 11.15
C ASN A 167 -12.93 19.95 11.83
N ASP A 168 -11.89 19.59 11.07
CA ASP A 168 -10.67 19.02 11.67
C ASP A 168 -9.89 20.10 12.44
N PRO A 169 -9.74 20.01 13.77
CA PRO A 169 -8.93 20.94 14.55
C PRO A 169 -7.43 20.86 14.21
N ARG A 170 -6.98 19.83 13.50
CA ARG A 170 -5.58 19.64 13.05
C ARG A 170 -5.41 19.91 11.55
N ALA A 171 -6.28 20.73 10.95
CA ALA A 171 -6.27 21.03 9.51
C ALA A 171 -4.98 21.70 9.01
N ASP A 172 -4.18 22.30 9.89
CA ASP A 172 -2.90 22.95 9.57
C ASP A 172 -1.68 22.12 10.02
N MET A 173 -1.88 20.91 10.54
CA MET A 173 -0.80 20.07 11.05
C MET A 173 -0.14 19.24 9.94
N PRO A 174 1.21 19.10 9.95
CA PRO A 174 1.97 18.53 8.84
C PRO A 174 1.88 17.00 8.76
N THR A 175 1.24 16.32 9.71
CA THR A 175 1.12 14.86 9.73
C THR A 175 -0.19 14.40 10.35
N ILE A 176 -0.64 13.19 10.01
CA ILE A 176 -1.77 12.51 10.67
C ILE A 176 -1.32 11.57 11.80
N MET A 177 -0.02 11.26 11.87
CA MET A 177 0.51 10.24 12.78
C MET A 177 0.88 10.79 14.15
N PHE A 178 1.49 11.97 14.22
CA PHE A 178 1.98 12.57 15.46
C PHE A 178 1.24 13.86 15.78
N GLU A 179 1.03 14.11 17.07
CA GLU A 179 0.47 15.38 17.53
C GLU A 179 1.52 16.50 17.45
N SER A 180 1.10 17.66 16.94
CA SER A 180 1.94 18.84 16.73
C SER A 180 1.30 20.15 17.19
N ALA A 181 0.08 20.10 17.71
CA ALA A 181 -0.62 21.18 18.39
C ALA A 181 -0.16 21.31 19.85
N ASP A 182 -0.26 22.54 20.37
CA ASP A 182 -0.09 22.82 21.79
C ASP A 182 -1.44 23.29 22.34
N GLU A 183 -2.06 22.45 23.16
CA GLU A 183 -3.38 22.73 23.73
C GLU A 183 -3.33 23.50 25.06
N ASP A 184 -2.14 23.65 25.67
CA ASP A 184 -1.96 24.44 26.91
C ASP A 184 -1.92 25.94 26.59
N VAL A 185 -3.01 26.44 26.00
CA VAL A 185 -3.14 27.83 25.52
C VAL A 185 -2.96 28.86 26.64
N ASN A 186 -3.13 28.45 27.89
CA ASN A 186 -2.99 29.32 29.06
C ASN A 186 -1.69 29.06 29.89
N GLY A 187 -0.92 28.02 29.55
CA GLY A 187 0.40 27.72 30.10
C GLY A 187 0.38 27.24 31.56
N ASN A 188 -0.72 26.61 32.00
CA ASN A 188 -0.86 26.15 33.39
C ASN A 188 -0.58 24.65 33.57
N GLY A 189 -0.40 23.90 32.48
CA GLY A 189 -0.13 22.46 32.47
C GLY A 189 -1.30 21.60 32.95
N VAL A 190 -2.54 22.07 32.83
CA VAL A 190 -3.78 21.38 33.22
C VAL A 190 -4.77 21.50 32.07
N LEU A 191 -5.36 20.38 31.66
CA LEU A 191 -6.43 20.36 30.65
C LEU A 191 -7.68 21.09 31.17
N ASP A 192 -7.86 22.34 30.75
CA ASP A 192 -9.05 23.13 31.05
C ASP A 192 -10.19 22.85 30.04
N TRP A 193 -11.42 23.19 30.44
CA TRP A 193 -12.60 22.97 29.59
C TRP A 193 -12.49 23.76 28.28
N GLY A 194 -12.50 23.04 27.15
CA GLY A 194 -12.39 23.59 25.80
C GLY A 194 -10.95 23.68 25.26
N GLU A 195 -9.95 23.21 26.02
CA GLU A 195 -8.57 23.05 25.53
C GLU A 195 -8.37 21.74 24.77
N ASP A 196 -9.05 20.67 25.19
CA ASP A 196 -9.14 19.39 24.48
C ASP A 196 -9.94 19.57 23.17
N THR A 197 -9.23 19.84 22.08
CA THR A 197 -9.85 20.27 20.81
C THR A 197 -10.10 19.11 19.85
N ASP A 198 -9.41 17.97 19.99
CA ASP A 198 -9.72 16.73 19.25
C ASP A 198 -10.51 15.69 20.06
N ASN A 199 -10.69 15.92 21.37
CA ASN A 199 -11.51 15.14 22.29
C ASN A 199 -10.92 13.77 22.65
N ASP A 200 -9.60 13.69 22.77
CA ASP A 200 -8.91 12.47 23.20
C ASP A 200 -8.68 12.39 24.72
N GLY A 201 -8.91 13.49 25.44
CA GLY A 201 -8.78 13.61 26.89
C GLY A 201 -7.36 13.87 27.40
N VAL A 202 -6.42 14.20 26.51
CA VAL A 202 -5.02 14.54 26.79
C VAL A 202 -4.83 16.05 26.68
N LEU A 203 -3.83 16.60 27.39
CA LEU A 203 -3.37 17.97 27.16
C LEU A 203 -2.19 17.90 26.21
N ASP A 204 -2.47 18.12 24.94
CA ASP A 204 -1.50 17.88 23.88
C ASP A 204 -0.30 18.83 23.92
N GLN A 205 0.84 18.29 23.50
CA GLN A 205 2.09 19.00 23.34
C GLN A 205 2.76 18.59 22.02
N PRO A 206 3.36 19.52 21.27
CA PRO A 206 3.94 19.18 19.97
C PRO A 206 5.06 18.14 20.06
N ASN A 207 5.01 17.11 19.23
CA ASN A 207 6.01 16.05 19.14
C ASN A 207 7.27 16.47 18.36
N VAL A 208 7.93 17.54 18.81
CA VAL A 208 9.10 18.14 18.15
C VAL A 208 10.37 18.10 19.01
N HIS A 209 11.53 18.19 18.36
CA HIS A 209 12.82 18.37 19.05
C HIS A 209 13.77 19.27 18.26
N PRO A 210 14.25 20.39 18.85
CA PRO A 210 14.05 20.83 20.24
C PRO A 210 12.60 21.27 20.53
N ARG A 211 12.23 21.36 21.81
CA ARG A 211 10.89 21.85 22.20
C ARG A 211 10.66 23.26 21.64
N GLY A 212 9.49 23.47 21.03
CA GLY A 212 9.15 24.73 20.35
C GLY A 212 9.82 24.90 18.97
N GLY A 213 10.40 23.82 18.43
CA GLY A 213 10.84 23.73 17.04
C GLY A 213 9.68 23.75 16.04
N ASP A 214 10.02 23.74 14.76
CA ASP A 214 9.04 23.72 13.68
C ASP A 214 8.31 22.35 13.63
N PRO A 215 6.96 22.33 13.62
CA PRO A 215 6.16 21.10 13.55
C PRO A 215 6.47 20.15 12.39
N ARG A 216 7.07 20.65 11.29
CA ARG A 216 7.43 19.87 10.12
C ARG A 216 8.93 19.54 10.13
N ASP A 217 9.79 20.55 10.25
CA ASP A 217 11.25 20.37 10.13
C ASP A 217 11.86 19.65 11.35
N ASP A 218 11.31 19.90 12.54
CA ASP A 218 11.81 19.37 13.82
C ASP A 218 10.94 18.20 14.35
N LEU A 219 10.09 17.61 13.49
CA LEU A 219 9.17 16.52 13.84
C LEU A 219 9.94 15.26 14.29
N LEU A 220 9.59 14.74 15.46
CA LEU A 220 10.17 13.49 15.96
C LEU A 220 9.48 12.28 15.32
N THR A 221 10.11 11.67 14.32
CA THR A 221 9.63 10.41 13.73
C THR A 221 10.14 9.16 14.46
N PHE A 222 11.15 9.32 15.31
CA PHE A 222 11.80 8.23 16.06
C PHE A 222 11.48 8.22 17.56
N TYR A 223 10.70 9.18 18.05
CA TYR A 223 10.33 9.26 19.45
C TYR A 223 8.95 9.91 19.62
N GLU A 224 8.13 9.34 20.48
CA GLU A 224 6.83 9.87 20.85
C GLU A 224 6.87 10.41 22.28
N ARG A 225 6.69 11.73 22.43
CA ARG A 225 6.76 12.41 23.71
C ARG A 225 5.63 12.07 24.67
N GLU A 226 4.44 11.85 24.14
CA GLU A 226 3.22 11.63 24.93
C GLU A 226 3.35 10.37 25.82
N THR A 227 3.83 9.26 25.24
CA THR A 227 4.03 7.99 25.97
C THR A 227 5.49 7.66 26.26
N ASN A 228 6.44 8.56 25.95
CA ASN A 228 7.88 8.32 26.03
C ASN A 228 8.32 7.04 25.29
N THR A 229 7.89 6.91 24.03
CA THR A 229 8.15 5.71 23.22
C THR A 229 9.25 5.98 22.21
N LEU A 230 10.33 5.19 22.28
CA LEU A 230 11.33 5.11 21.22
C LEU A 230 10.75 4.29 20.07
N ILE A 231 10.88 4.79 18.84
CA ILE A 231 10.43 4.17 17.59
C ILE A 231 11.65 4.05 16.67
N VAL A 232 12.02 2.85 16.27
CA VAL A 232 13.17 2.60 15.38
C VAL A 232 12.74 1.73 14.21
N ARG A 233 13.35 1.95 13.03
CA ARG A 233 13.00 1.20 11.81
C ARG A 233 14.26 0.64 11.13
N PRO A 234 14.20 -0.57 10.56
CA PRO A 234 15.34 -1.12 9.84
C PRO A 234 15.52 -0.39 8.50
N VAL A 235 16.73 0.07 8.18
CA VAL A 235 17.02 0.85 6.96
C VAL A 235 16.70 0.09 5.66
N VAL A 236 16.83 -1.23 5.70
CA VAL A 236 16.38 -2.18 4.67
C VAL A 236 15.66 -3.35 5.35
N PRO A 237 14.77 -4.08 4.65
CA PRO A 237 14.04 -5.17 5.25
C PRO A 237 14.93 -6.23 5.89
N LEU A 238 14.51 -6.71 7.05
CA LEU A 238 15.09 -7.87 7.72
C LEU A 238 14.88 -9.13 6.87
N ARG A 239 15.69 -10.16 7.11
CA ARG A 239 15.38 -11.50 6.57
C ARG A 239 14.10 -12.04 7.21
N GLU A 240 13.22 -12.59 6.39
CA GLU A 240 12.06 -13.34 6.83
C GLU A 240 12.44 -14.67 7.51
N GLU A 241 11.53 -15.25 8.28
CA GLU A 241 11.71 -16.49 9.05
C GLU A 241 12.96 -16.52 9.98
N GLY A 242 13.49 -15.34 10.33
CA GLY A 242 14.70 -15.16 11.15
C GLY A 242 14.40 -14.78 12.59
N ARG A 243 15.45 -14.66 13.41
CA ARG A 243 15.35 -14.20 14.81
C ARG A 243 16.32 -13.08 15.11
N TYR A 244 15.81 -12.00 15.68
CA TYR A 244 16.57 -10.82 16.02
C TYR A 244 16.50 -10.51 17.51
N ALA A 245 17.58 -9.93 18.03
CA ALA A 245 17.68 -9.45 19.40
C ALA A 245 17.83 -7.93 19.40
N MET A 246 16.92 -7.23 20.08
CA MET A 246 17.09 -5.82 20.38
C MET A 246 17.78 -5.68 21.74
N VAL A 247 18.86 -4.90 21.78
CA VAL A 247 19.74 -4.73 22.94
C VAL A 247 19.86 -3.25 23.25
N LEU A 248 19.28 -2.82 24.36
CA LEU A 248 19.47 -1.49 24.93
C LEU A 248 20.67 -1.55 25.88
N THR A 249 21.65 -0.67 25.68
CA THR A 249 22.85 -0.61 26.53
C THR A 249 22.71 0.42 27.65
N GLU A 250 23.64 0.42 28.60
CA GLU A 250 23.74 1.46 29.63
C GLU A 250 24.07 2.86 29.07
N ARG A 251 24.33 2.98 27.75
CA ARG A 251 24.52 4.27 27.06
C ARG A 251 23.20 4.95 26.71
N LEU A 252 22.09 4.21 26.65
CA LEU A 252 20.75 4.81 26.52
C LEU A 252 20.35 5.38 27.88
N VAL A 253 20.17 6.69 27.96
CA VAL A 253 19.96 7.42 29.22
C VAL A 253 18.70 8.27 29.20
N GLY A 254 18.16 8.54 30.38
CA GLY A 254 17.11 9.55 30.59
C GLY A 254 17.67 10.97 30.58
N GLU A 255 16.78 11.97 30.60
CA GLU A 255 17.15 13.40 30.75
C GLU A 255 17.94 13.69 32.05
N ASP A 256 17.92 12.77 33.02
CA ASP A 256 18.69 12.83 34.27
C ASP A 256 20.12 12.23 34.16
N GLY A 257 20.48 11.74 32.97
CA GLY A 257 21.75 11.09 32.66
C GLY A 257 21.90 9.69 33.29
N GLN A 258 20.84 9.10 33.85
CA GLN A 258 20.87 7.73 34.34
C GLN A 258 20.52 6.73 33.22
N PRO A 259 21.21 5.57 33.16
CA PRO A 259 20.87 4.53 32.20
C PRO A 259 19.44 4.01 32.33
N VAL A 260 18.84 3.63 31.20
CA VAL A 260 17.55 2.93 31.19
C VAL A 260 17.61 1.61 31.95
N ARG A 261 16.46 1.08 32.35
CA ARG A 261 16.36 -0.07 33.26
C ARG A 261 15.32 -1.08 32.81
N SER A 262 15.61 -2.35 33.13
CA SER A 262 14.63 -3.42 33.01
C SER A 262 13.59 -3.37 34.14
N PRO A 263 12.30 -3.65 33.86
CA PRO A 263 11.28 -3.85 34.88
C PRO A 263 11.42 -5.18 35.66
N TRP A 264 12.37 -6.05 35.27
CA TRP A 264 12.56 -7.38 35.87
C TRP A 264 13.82 -7.49 36.74
N GLU A 265 13.98 -8.60 37.46
CA GLU A 265 15.21 -8.89 38.25
C GLU A 265 16.45 -9.05 37.35
N TYR A 266 16.24 -9.46 36.09
CA TYR A 266 17.27 -9.59 35.07
C TYR A 266 16.95 -8.64 33.92
N VAL A 267 17.97 -8.31 33.11
CA VAL A 267 17.85 -7.35 32.01
C VAL A 267 16.94 -7.81 30.86
N HIS A 268 16.24 -8.93 31.00
CA HIS A 268 15.29 -9.48 30.03
C HIS A 268 14.33 -10.46 30.73
N HIS A 269 13.27 -10.89 30.03
CA HIS A 269 12.34 -11.89 30.56
C HIS A 269 12.99 -13.28 30.51
N LEU A 270 12.86 -14.08 31.57
CA LEU A 270 13.57 -15.36 31.67
C LEU A 270 13.18 -16.39 30.60
N ARG A 271 12.00 -16.25 29.96
CA ARG A 271 11.59 -17.09 28.81
C ARG A 271 12.51 -16.93 27.59
N GLN A 272 13.15 -15.77 27.44
CA GLN A 272 13.98 -15.43 26.28
C GLN A 272 15.48 -15.66 26.51
N THR A 273 15.88 -16.13 27.70
CA THR A 273 17.30 -16.29 28.08
C THR A 273 18.12 -17.05 27.03
N GLU A 274 17.61 -18.19 26.56
CA GLU A 274 18.37 -19.04 25.62
C GLU A 274 18.53 -18.37 24.25
N ALA A 275 17.47 -17.72 23.76
CA ALA A 275 17.47 -17.01 22.49
C ALA A 275 18.36 -15.76 22.51
N LEU A 276 18.56 -15.13 23.68
CA LEU A 276 19.43 -13.97 23.86
C LEU A 276 20.91 -14.34 24.09
N ARG A 277 21.26 -15.60 24.39
CA ARG A 277 22.66 -16.00 24.61
C ARG A 277 23.63 -15.56 23.51
N PRO A 278 23.30 -15.66 22.20
CA PRO A 278 24.20 -15.27 21.12
C PRO A 278 24.66 -13.81 21.19
N VAL A 279 23.86 -12.92 21.78
CA VAL A 279 24.24 -11.51 21.99
C VAL A 279 25.58 -11.38 22.71
N LEU A 280 25.88 -12.28 23.66
CA LEU A 280 27.14 -12.24 24.40
C LEU A 280 28.37 -12.52 23.53
N ASP A 281 28.19 -13.18 22.39
CA ASP A 281 29.25 -13.44 21.41
C ASP A 281 29.37 -12.29 20.40
N ALA A 282 28.29 -11.55 20.14
CA ALA A 282 28.27 -10.38 19.23
C ALA A 282 28.89 -9.12 19.85
N LEU A 283 28.46 -8.77 21.07
CA LEU A 283 28.83 -7.51 21.75
C LEU A 283 30.33 -7.17 21.80
N PRO A 284 31.26 -8.13 21.97
CA PRO A 284 32.69 -7.82 21.96
C PRO A 284 33.20 -7.14 20.69
N ALA A 285 32.48 -7.24 19.56
CA ALA A 285 32.83 -6.54 18.32
C ALA A 285 32.84 -5.01 18.49
N TRP A 286 31.96 -4.47 19.34
CA TRP A 286 31.81 -3.03 19.62
C TRP A 286 32.37 -2.64 20.99
N GLY A 287 33.26 -3.47 21.55
CA GLY A 287 33.85 -3.24 22.86
C GLY A 287 32.87 -3.37 24.04
N LEU A 288 31.72 -4.00 23.82
CA LEU A 288 30.68 -4.22 24.82
C LEU A 288 30.74 -5.64 25.40
N SER A 289 30.05 -5.83 26.52
CA SER A 289 29.96 -7.08 27.26
C SER A 289 28.57 -7.25 27.89
N ALA A 290 28.34 -8.39 28.55
CA ALA A 290 27.12 -8.60 29.33
C ALA A 290 26.88 -7.49 30.36
N ASP A 291 27.96 -6.90 30.91
CA ASP A 291 27.90 -5.85 31.92
C ASP A 291 27.43 -4.50 31.38
N ASP A 292 27.28 -4.36 30.06
CA ASP A 292 26.83 -3.11 29.41
C ASP A 292 25.36 -3.18 28.99
N ILE A 293 24.69 -4.33 29.13
CA ILE A 293 23.27 -4.50 28.77
C ILE A 293 22.38 -3.90 29.86
N ALA A 294 21.50 -2.98 29.47
CA ALA A 294 20.46 -2.40 30.32
C ALA A 294 19.12 -3.14 30.19
N TYR A 295 18.73 -3.47 28.96
CA TYR A 295 17.54 -4.25 28.65
C TYR A 295 17.72 -4.99 27.32
N ALA A 296 17.12 -6.18 27.16
CA ALA A 296 17.12 -6.89 25.87
C ALA A 296 15.88 -7.78 25.70
N TRP A 297 15.48 -7.99 24.44
CA TRP A 297 14.44 -8.95 24.07
C TRP A 297 14.70 -9.52 22.68
N VAL A 298 13.95 -10.56 22.31
CA VAL A 298 13.99 -11.15 20.97
C VAL A 298 12.61 -11.12 20.32
N PHE A 299 12.61 -11.08 18.99
CA PHE A 299 11.44 -11.33 18.16
C PHE A 299 11.84 -12.16 16.94
N SER A 300 10.88 -12.92 16.41
CA SER A 300 11.04 -13.74 15.21
C SER A 300 10.23 -13.14 14.06
N THR A 301 10.86 -12.97 12.90
CA THR A 301 10.18 -12.46 11.69
C THR A 301 9.33 -13.57 11.07
N GLY A 302 8.19 -13.19 10.49
CA GLY A 302 7.28 -14.11 9.81
C GLY A 302 7.80 -14.54 8.45
N ARG A 303 7.03 -15.42 7.80
CA ARG A 303 7.13 -15.70 6.37
C ARG A 303 6.31 -14.65 5.61
N VAL A 304 6.99 -13.84 4.82
CA VAL A 304 6.46 -12.67 4.12
C VAL A 304 6.36 -12.92 2.62
N THR A 305 7.43 -13.37 1.97
CA THR A 305 7.47 -13.53 0.50
C THR A 305 7.25 -14.98 0.03
N GLY A 306 7.53 -15.94 0.91
CA GLY A 306 7.58 -17.36 0.55
C GLY A 306 6.28 -17.99 0.04
N ASP A 307 5.13 -17.35 0.25
CA ASP A 307 3.84 -17.84 -0.27
C ASP A 307 3.73 -17.67 -1.80
N LEU A 308 4.13 -16.51 -2.35
CA LEU A 308 4.15 -16.30 -3.81
C LEU A 308 5.18 -17.20 -4.48
N VAL A 309 6.33 -17.43 -3.84
CA VAL A 309 7.34 -18.40 -4.28
C VAL A 309 6.72 -19.80 -4.39
N ASP A 310 5.97 -20.24 -3.38
CA ASP A 310 5.35 -21.56 -3.38
C ASP A 310 4.19 -21.69 -4.38
N ILE A 311 3.42 -20.63 -4.63
CA ILE A 311 2.41 -20.60 -5.71
C ILE A 311 3.08 -20.74 -7.08
N ARG A 312 4.16 -19.96 -7.33
CA ARG A 312 4.92 -20.05 -8.58
C ARG A 312 5.46 -21.47 -8.82
N ARG A 313 5.95 -22.13 -7.78
CA ARG A 313 6.40 -23.54 -7.85
C ARG A 313 5.23 -24.51 -8.07
N GLY A 314 4.07 -24.23 -7.47
CA GLY A 314 2.85 -25.00 -7.67
C GLY A 314 2.39 -25.04 -9.12
N PHE A 315 2.58 -23.95 -9.88
CA PHE A 315 2.36 -23.90 -11.32
C PHE A 315 3.26 -24.85 -12.13
N ASP A 316 4.42 -25.24 -11.60
CA ASP A 316 5.30 -26.24 -12.20
C ASP A 316 5.12 -27.65 -11.60
N GLY A 317 4.13 -27.81 -10.70
CA GLY A 317 3.84 -29.09 -10.03
C GLY A 317 4.78 -29.38 -8.87
N GLU A 318 5.41 -28.36 -8.31
CA GLU A 318 6.33 -28.42 -7.17
C GLU A 318 5.74 -27.72 -5.93
N GLY A 319 6.51 -27.69 -4.83
CA GLY A 319 6.12 -26.99 -3.61
C GLY A 319 4.95 -27.66 -2.85
N PRO A 320 4.29 -26.91 -1.94
CA PRO A 320 3.19 -27.42 -1.13
C PRO A 320 1.88 -27.59 -1.91
N TRP A 321 1.70 -26.90 -3.05
CA TRP A 321 0.47 -26.94 -3.86
C TRP A 321 0.72 -27.40 -5.31
N PRO A 322 1.26 -28.61 -5.52
CA PRO A 322 1.59 -29.11 -6.85
C PRO A 322 0.36 -29.39 -7.73
N PHE A 323 -0.84 -29.37 -7.15
CA PHE A 323 -2.08 -29.54 -7.88
C PHE A 323 -2.42 -28.33 -8.77
N LEU A 324 -1.87 -27.15 -8.48
CA LEU A 324 -2.10 -25.93 -9.27
C LEU A 324 -1.74 -26.15 -10.75
N ALA A 325 -0.62 -26.81 -11.05
CA ALA A 325 -0.23 -27.16 -12.42
C ALA A 325 -1.29 -27.95 -13.20
N THR A 326 -2.08 -28.78 -12.51
CA THR A 326 -3.10 -29.64 -13.15
C THR A 326 -4.50 -29.04 -13.13
N GLN A 327 -4.83 -28.23 -12.12
CA GLN A 327 -6.15 -27.59 -11.99
C GLN A 327 -6.23 -26.30 -12.81
N PHE A 328 -5.11 -25.60 -12.97
CA PHE A 328 -4.99 -24.35 -13.72
C PHE A 328 -3.93 -24.51 -14.83
N PRO A 329 -4.20 -25.37 -15.83
CA PRO A 329 -3.32 -25.49 -16.99
C PRO A 329 -3.27 -24.15 -17.73
N PRO A 330 -2.09 -23.74 -18.22
CA PRO A 330 -1.99 -22.49 -18.98
C PRO A 330 -2.64 -22.63 -20.37
N GLY A 331 -3.32 -21.58 -20.81
CA GLY A 331 -3.92 -21.51 -22.14
C GLY A 331 -4.71 -20.22 -22.33
N ILE A 332 -4.77 -19.75 -23.58
CA ILE A 332 -5.73 -18.73 -24.01
C ILE A 332 -7.02 -19.44 -24.39
N ASP A 333 -8.12 -19.08 -23.74
CA ASP A 333 -9.40 -19.77 -23.88
C ASP A 333 -10.20 -19.23 -25.05
N THR A 334 -10.26 -17.91 -25.20
CA THR A 334 -11.10 -17.26 -26.23
C THR A 334 -10.39 -16.12 -26.97
N ALA A 335 -10.83 -15.87 -28.20
CA ALA A 335 -10.62 -14.64 -28.94
C ALA A 335 -11.95 -13.90 -29.10
N ALA A 336 -12.01 -12.67 -28.63
CA ALA A 336 -13.18 -11.82 -28.71
C ALA A 336 -13.31 -11.18 -30.11
N ARG A 337 -14.54 -11.01 -30.56
CA ARG A 337 -14.85 -10.05 -31.62
C ARG A 337 -14.64 -8.63 -31.11
N MET A 338 -13.88 -7.82 -31.85
CA MET A 338 -13.48 -6.48 -31.43
C MET A 338 -14.21 -5.37 -32.19
N HIS A 339 -14.76 -5.60 -33.40
CA HIS A 339 -15.42 -4.53 -34.16
C HIS A 339 -16.39 -5.04 -35.26
N ASP A 340 -17.14 -4.09 -35.84
CA ASP A 340 -18.20 -4.25 -36.86
C ASP A 340 -17.82 -3.68 -38.24
N LEU A 341 -16.53 -3.59 -38.54
CA LEU A 341 -16.02 -2.97 -39.78
C LEU A 341 -15.96 -4.00 -40.92
N ASP A 342 -16.44 -3.64 -42.11
CA ASP A 342 -16.52 -4.55 -43.26
C ASP A 342 -15.16 -4.93 -43.88
N ASP A 343 -14.14 -4.07 -43.71
CA ASP A 343 -12.85 -4.19 -44.40
C ASP A 343 -11.76 -4.94 -43.60
N TYR A 344 -12.05 -5.35 -42.36
CA TYR A 344 -11.07 -5.99 -41.44
C TYR A 344 -11.63 -7.28 -40.81
N PRO A 345 -10.77 -8.27 -40.46
CA PRO A 345 -11.20 -9.44 -39.70
C PRO A 345 -11.81 -9.02 -38.35
N PRO A 346 -13.01 -9.51 -37.96
CA PRO A 346 -13.76 -8.97 -36.81
C PRO A 346 -13.04 -8.97 -35.46
N GLN A 347 -12.00 -9.79 -35.30
CA GLN A 347 -11.21 -9.92 -34.08
C GLN A 347 -10.01 -8.97 -34.03
N LEU A 348 -9.66 -8.34 -35.16
CA LEU A 348 -8.51 -7.46 -35.34
C LEU A 348 -8.98 -6.03 -35.55
N LEU A 349 -9.18 -5.29 -34.45
CA LEU A 349 -9.55 -3.88 -34.52
C LEU A 349 -8.32 -3.05 -34.90
N PRO A 350 -8.29 -2.35 -36.05
CA PRO A 350 -7.12 -1.52 -36.39
C PRO A 350 -6.88 -0.46 -35.32
N SER A 351 -5.65 -0.38 -34.81
CA SER A 351 -5.28 0.57 -33.74
C SER A 351 -5.60 2.00 -34.14
N SER A 352 -5.26 2.39 -35.39
CA SER A 352 -5.52 3.73 -35.91
C SER A 352 -7.02 4.08 -35.91
N VAL A 353 -7.90 3.12 -36.20
CA VAL A 353 -9.35 3.35 -36.19
C VAL A 353 -9.84 3.62 -34.78
N LEU A 354 -9.37 2.87 -33.78
CA LEU A 354 -9.73 3.13 -32.38
C LEU A 354 -9.21 4.50 -31.95
N ILE A 355 -7.92 4.78 -32.16
CA ILE A 355 -7.28 6.01 -31.70
C ILE A 355 -7.92 7.24 -32.36
N ASP A 356 -8.13 7.23 -33.68
CA ASP A 356 -8.82 8.31 -34.39
C ASP A 356 -10.26 8.49 -33.90
N SER A 357 -10.96 7.40 -33.57
CA SER A 357 -12.32 7.47 -33.02
C SER A 357 -12.32 8.11 -31.63
N LEU A 358 -11.43 7.68 -30.73
CA LEU A 358 -11.29 8.24 -29.39
C LEU A 358 -10.84 9.71 -29.44
N ALA A 359 -9.93 10.08 -30.35
CA ALA A 359 -9.58 11.47 -30.62
C ALA A 359 -10.80 12.26 -31.11
N GLY A 360 -11.62 11.71 -32.01
CA GLY A 360 -12.88 12.31 -32.44
C GLY A 360 -13.93 12.50 -31.33
N LEU A 361 -13.80 11.79 -30.20
CA LEU A 361 -14.61 11.98 -28.98
C LEU A 361 -14.06 13.08 -28.07
N GLY A 362 -12.89 13.65 -28.40
CA GLY A 362 -12.17 14.61 -27.58
C GLY A 362 -11.38 13.99 -26.44
N LEU A 363 -11.17 12.67 -26.43
CA LEU A 363 -10.38 11.98 -25.38
C LEU A 363 -8.87 12.17 -25.56
N PHE A 364 -8.43 12.53 -26.76
CA PHE A 364 -7.04 12.82 -27.12
C PHE A 364 -6.94 14.11 -27.95
N ASP A 365 -7.69 15.16 -27.59
CA ASP A 365 -7.57 16.45 -28.27
C ASP A 365 -6.26 17.14 -27.87
N GLY A 366 -5.54 17.71 -28.85
CA GLY A 366 -4.33 18.51 -28.61
C GLY A 366 -3.03 17.83 -29.04
N PRO A 367 -1.89 18.51 -28.82
CA PRO A 367 -0.56 18.01 -29.21
C PRO A 367 -0.22 16.62 -28.67
N GLU A 368 -0.76 16.26 -27.51
CA GLU A 368 -0.57 14.96 -26.88
C GLU A 368 -1.19 13.83 -27.72
N GLY A 369 -2.44 14.03 -28.15
CA GLY A 369 -3.13 13.07 -29.00
C GLY A 369 -2.62 13.03 -30.44
N GLU A 370 -2.06 14.14 -30.93
CA GLU A 370 -1.41 14.21 -32.25
C GLU A 370 -0.21 13.25 -32.34
N LEU A 371 0.65 13.25 -31.32
CA LEU A 371 1.81 12.36 -31.24
C LEU A 371 1.37 10.89 -31.14
N MET A 372 0.45 10.60 -30.24
CA MET A 372 -0.07 9.23 -30.06
C MET A 372 -0.75 8.71 -31.32
N SER A 373 -1.59 9.52 -31.97
CA SER A 373 -2.25 9.17 -33.23
C SER A 373 -1.24 8.89 -34.35
N ALA A 374 -0.21 9.72 -34.49
CA ALA A 374 0.86 9.49 -35.46
C ALA A 374 1.64 8.21 -35.17
N ALA A 375 2.02 7.98 -33.91
CA ALA A 375 2.79 6.82 -33.51
C ALA A 375 1.98 5.52 -33.68
N TYR A 376 0.71 5.50 -33.28
CA TYR A 376 -0.18 4.36 -33.50
C TYR A 376 -0.48 4.12 -34.98
N GLY A 377 -0.63 5.17 -35.78
CA GLY A 377 -0.81 5.03 -37.23
C GLY A 377 0.44 4.54 -37.96
N GLN A 378 1.63 4.74 -37.39
CA GLN A 378 2.91 4.32 -37.99
C GLN A 378 3.38 2.94 -37.49
N TYR A 379 3.09 2.61 -36.23
CA TYR A 379 3.65 1.44 -35.57
C TYR A 379 2.61 0.50 -34.97
N GLY A 380 1.38 0.94 -34.74
CA GLY A 380 0.31 0.08 -34.27
C GLY A 380 -0.36 -0.64 -35.44
N GLY A 381 -0.55 -1.95 -35.30
CA GLY A 381 -1.25 -2.78 -36.29
C GLY A 381 -2.71 -2.98 -35.90
N ALA A 382 -2.95 -3.73 -34.82
CA ALA A 382 -4.30 -4.10 -34.40
C ALA A 382 -4.42 -4.27 -32.89
N ILE A 383 -5.65 -4.20 -32.41
CA ILE A 383 -6.06 -4.48 -31.04
C ILE A 383 -6.85 -5.78 -31.06
N VAL A 384 -6.45 -6.69 -30.18
CA VAL A 384 -7.08 -7.99 -29.98
C VAL A 384 -7.53 -8.13 -28.54
N GLY A 385 -8.54 -8.96 -28.34
CA GLY A 385 -9.08 -9.27 -27.02
C GLY A 385 -9.38 -10.75 -26.89
N GLY A 386 -9.48 -11.21 -25.65
CA GLY A 386 -9.79 -12.60 -25.35
C GLY A 386 -9.89 -12.85 -23.85
N SER A 387 -9.97 -14.12 -23.48
CA SER A 387 -9.93 -14.53 -22.07
C SER A 387 -9.01 -15.71 -21.83
N PHE A 388 -8.57 -15.85 -20.59
CA PHE A 388 -7.86 -17.01 -20.06
C PHE A 388 -8.38 -17.34 -18.65
N THR A 389 -8.02 -18.51 -18.14
CA THR A 389 -8.41 -18.96 -16.80
C THR A 389 -7.23 -18.88 -15.84
N ALA A 390 -7.44 -18.31 -14.65
CA ALA A 390 -6.46 -18.25 -13.57
C ALA A 390 -7.01 -18.76 -12.22
N PRO A 391 -6.12 -19.14 -11.28
CA PRO A 391 -6.54 -19.39 -9.91
C PRO A 391 -6.95 -18.10 -9.21
N ASP A 392 -8.13 -18.11 -8.60
CA ASP A 392 -8.61 -17.06 -7.72
C ASP A 392 -8.57 -17.55 -6.26
N LEU A 393 -7.86 -16.78 -5.43
CA LEU A 393 -7.69 -17.03 -4.00
C LEU A 393 -8.48 -16.01 -3.14
N LEU A 394 -9.10 -15.00 -3.75
CA LEU A 394 -9.99 -14.00 -3.13
C LEU A 394 -11.46 -14.43 -3.23
N LEU A 395 -11.72 -15.69 -2.94
CA LEU A 395 -13.06 -16.25 -3.04
C LEU A 395 -14.01 -15.64 -2.00
N ASP A 396 -15.19 -15.20 -2.45
CA ASP A 396 -16.38 -14.97 -1.62
C ASP A 396 -16.64 -16.21 -0.73
N ARG A 397 -16.80 -15.96 0.58
CA ARG A 397 -16.85 -17.00 1.61
C ARG A 397 -18.18 -17.13 2.29
N ASP A 398 -18.90 -16.04 2.41
CA ASP A 398 -20.17 -15.97 3.10
C ASP A 398 -21.35 -16.20 2.14
N GLY A 399 -21.07 -16.15 0.83
CA GLY A 399 -22.04 -16.40 -0.23
C GLY A 399 -22.97 -15.21 -0.45
N LEU A 400 -22.57 -14.03 0.01
CA LEU A 400 -23.27 -12.76 -0.19
C LEU A 400 -22.96 -12.15 -1.57
N GLY A 401 -22.09 -12.79 -2.37
CA GLY A 401 -21.66 -12.29 -3.67
C GLY A 401 -20.66 -11.14 -3.56
N ASP A 402 -20.00 -11.01 -2.41
CA ASP A 402 -19.01 -9.98 -2.10
C ASP A 402 -17.66 -10.63 -1.80
N ASP A 403 -16.58 -10.09 -2.36
CA ASP A 403 -15.22 -10.49 -2.02
C ASP A 403 -14.36 -9.30 -1.54
N SER A 404 -14.98 -8.14 -1.30
CA SER A 404 -14.31 -6.91 -0.85
C SER A 404 -13.65 -7.02 0.53
N ASP A 405 -13.93 -8.10 1.27
CA ASP A 405 -13.31 -8.46 2.55
C ASP A 405 -12.49 -9.79 2.48
N ALA A 406 -12.45 -10.41 1.30
CA ALA A 406 -11.80 -11.70 1.10
C ALA A 406 -10.28 -11.56 1.21
N TRP A 407 -9.62 -12.62 1.71
CA TRP A 407 -8.17 -12.61 1.93
C TRP A 407 -7.63 -14.03 1.84
N TRP A 408 -6.37 -14.24 1.50
CA TRP A 408 -5.82 -15.56 1.21
C TRP A 408 -5.74 -16.50 2.41
N GLN A 409 -6.29 -17.71 2.27
CA GLN A 409 -6.20 -18.76 3.29
C GLN A 409 -5.28 -19.89 2.85
N LEU A 410 -4.04 -19.80 3.32
CA LEU A 410 -2.94 -20.69 2.94
C LEU A 410 -2.46 -21.52 4.14
N ASP A 411 -2.24 -22.81 3.92
CA ASP A 411 -1.52 -23.68 4.84
C ASP A 411 -0.48 -24.51 4.07
N PRO A 412 0.74 -23.98 3.90
CA PRO A 412 1.81 -24.67 3.18
C PRO A 412 2.32 -25.92 3.93
N VAL A 413 2.11 -26.02 5.25
CA VAL A 413 2.54 -27.18 6.04
C VAL A 413 1.57 -28.36 5.85
N ALA A 414 0.26 -28.10 5.80
CA ALA A 414 -0.74 -29.10 5.45
C ALA A 414 -0.84 -29.35 3.94
N GLY A 415 -0.31 -28.44 3.11
CA GLY A 415 -0.45 -28.49 1.65
C GLY A 415 -1.87 -28.17 1.18
N THR A 416 -2.59 -27.32 1.92
CA THR A 416 -3.96 -26.90 1.60
C THR A 416 -4.04 -25.41 1.33
N MET A 417 -4.93 -25.02 0.42
CA MET A 417 -5.31 -23.63 0.16
C MET A 417 -6.75 -23.62 -0.34
N ARG A 418 -7.42 -22.48 -0.23
CA ARG A 418 -8.70 -22.24 -0.92
C ARG A 418 -8.43 -21.53 -2.24
N VAL A 419 -8.93 -22.10 -3.32
CA VAL A 419 -8.71 -21.60 -4.69
C VAL A 419 -9.80 -22.12 -5.63
N GLU A 420 -10.29 -21.28 -6.53
CA GLU A 420 -11.18 -21.66 -7.64
C GLU A 420 -10.66 -21.11 -8.97
N ALA A 421 -11.37 -21.42 -10.06
CA ALA A 421 -11.03 -20.94 -11.39
C ALA A 421 -11.84 -19.70 -11.73
N GLU A 422 -11.15 -18.61 -12.06
CA GLU A 422 -11.74 -17.37 -12.55
C GLU A 422 -11.37 -17.17 -14.02
N ARG A 423 -12.33 -16.68 -14.81
CA ARG A 423 -12.10 -16.25 -16.19
C ARG A 423 -11.68 -14.79 -16.18
N LEU A 424 -10.51 -14.48 -16.72
CA LEU A 424 -10.02 -13.12 -16.87
C LEU A 424 -9.98 -12.69 -18.34
N VAL A 425 -10.31 -11.43 -18.57
CA VAL A 425 -10.30 -10.80 -19.89
C VAL A 425 -9.00 -10.02 -20.07
N PHE A 426 -8.40 -10.15 -21.25
CA PHE A 426 -7.21 -9.39 -21.63
C PHE A 426 -7.46 -8.58 -22.91
N THR A 427 -6.66 -7.53 -23.07
CA THR A 427 -6.56 -6.75 -24.31
C THR A 427 -5.08 -6.63 -24.69
N CYS A 428 -4.75 -6.79 -25.97
CA CYS A 428 -3.40 -6.59 -26.48
C CYS A 428 -3.36 -5.64 -27.68
N LEU A 429 -2.30 -4.85 -27.78
CA LEU A 429 -1.90 -4.02 -28.91
C LEU A 429 -0.76 -4.71 -29.68
N ILE A 430 -1.05 -5.11 -30.91
CA ILE A 430 -0.12 -5.76 -31.83
C ILE A 430 0.49 -4.68 -32.75
N PRO A 431 1.83 -4.58 -32.87
CA PRO A 431 2.49 -3.63 -33.77
C PRO A 431 2.29 -3.97 -35.26
N ASP A 432 2.45 -2.97 -36.15
CA ASP A 432 2.38 -3.06 -37.62
C ASP A 432 3.63 -3.71 -38.25
N ALA A 433 4.40 -4.47 -37.48
CA ALA A 433 5.47 -5.29 -38.03
C ALA A 433 4.77 -6.43 -38.79
N ALA A 434 4.65 -6.29 -40.12
CA ALA A 434 4.06 -7.30 -41.00
C ALA A 434 4.41 -8.70 -40.49
N ALA A 435 3.39 -9.52 -40.21
CA ALA A 435 3.42 -10.85 -39.59
C ALA A 435 4.33 -11.92 -40.27
N ASP A 436 5.24 -11.50 -41.14
CA ASP A 436 6.13 -12.32 -41.95
C ASP A 436 7.33 -12.93 -41.18
N ASP A 437 7.61 -12.54 -39.92
CA ASP A 437 8.83 -12.96 -39.17
C ASP A 437 8.58 -13.81 -37.89
N GLY A 438 7.33 -14.21 -37.60
CA GLY A 438 6.98 -15.06 -36.44
C GLY A 438 6.39 -14.30 -35.24
N PRO A 439 6.08 -14.99 -34.14
CA PRO A 439 5.39 -14.38 -33.00
C PRO A 439 6.25 -13.29 -32.33
N MET A 440 5.58 -12.23 -31.90
CA MET A 440 6.21 -11.06 -31.27
C MET A 440 6.46 -11.28 -29.77
N ASP A 441 7.53 -10.65 -29.27
CA ASP A 441 7.79 -10.48 -27.84
C ASP A 441 6.64 -9.70 -27.19
N VAL A 442 6.37 -9.98 -25.91
CA VAL A 442 5.22 -9.43 -25.20
C VAL A 442 5.63 -8.66 -23.96
N VAL A 443 5.15 -7.42 -23.88
CA VAL A 443 5.23 -6.57 -22.70
C VAL A 443 3.88 -6.59 -22.00
N LEU A 444 3.85 -7.05 -20.74
CA LEU A 444 2.66 -6.96 -19.91
C LEU A 444 2.64 -5.61 -19.20
N PHE A 445 1.51 -4.91 -19.30
CA PHE A 445 1.26 -3.64 -18.66
C PHE A 445 0.30 -3.81 -17.48
N GLY A 446 0.70 -3.27 -16.32
CA GLY A 446 -0.15 -3.10 -15.15
C GLY A 446 -0.72 -1.68 -15.05
N HIS A 447 -2.04 -1.56 -14.92
CA HIS A 447 -2.75 -0.28 -14.82
C HIS A 447 -2.70 0.33 -13.40
N GLY A 448 -3.11 1.59 -13.29
CA GLY A 448 -3.17 2.33 -12.02
C GLY A 448 -4.39 1.97 -11.17
N HIS A 449 -4.41 2.49 -9.93
CA HIS A 449 -5.59 2.37 -9.06
C HIS A 449 -6.78 3.13 -9.69
N THR A 450 -7.98 2.58 -9.53
CA THR A 450 -9.28 3.05 -10.09
C THR A 450 -9.44 3.05 -11.61
N THR A 451 -8.38 2.70 -12.36
CA THR A 451 -8.43 2.64 -13.82
C THR A 451 -8.66 1.21 -14.33
N SER A 452 -8.29 0.94 -15.58
CA SER A 452 -8.50 -0.36 -16.23
C SER A 452 -7.36 -0.70 -17.20
N ARG A 453 -7.41 -1.90 -17.76
CA ARG A 453 -6.52 -2.40 -18.82
C ARG A 453 -6.41 -1.50 -20.06
N LEU A 454 -7.30 -0.50 -20.23
CA LEU A 454 -7.20 0.49 -21.31
C LEU A 454 -6.06 1.50 -21.13
N ASP A 455 -5.57 1.70 -19.91
CA ASP A 455 -4.43 2.60 -19.63
C ASP A 455 -3.17 2.19 -20.39
N MET A 456 -3.09 0.94 -20.83
CA MET A 456 -2.04 0.45 -21.72
C MET A 456 -1.87 1.32 -22.97
N LEU A 457 -2.95 1.97 -23.45
CA LEU A 457 -2.92 2.85 -24.61
C LEU A 457 -2.02 4.09 -24.41
N LEU A 458 -1.71 4.48 -23.17
CA LEU A 458 -0.81 5.61 -22.88
C LEU A 458 0.65 5.30 -23.25
N PHE A 459 1.05 4.03 -23.23
CA PHE A 459 2.44 3.59 -23.45
C PHE A 459 2.61 2.66 -24.64
N GLY A 460 1.53 2.01 -25.08
CA GLY A 460 1.56 0.97 -26.13
C GLY A 460 2.22 1.44 -27.42
N TRP A 461 2.10 2.72 -27.77
CA TRP A 461 2.75 3.31 -28.94
C TRP A 461 4.29 3.17 -28.91
N ALA A 462 4.91 3.34 -27.74
CA ALA A 462 6.37 3.27 -27.59
C ALA A 462 6.86 1.81 -27.63
N ILE A 463 6.07 0.89 -27.07
CA ILE A 463 6.34 -0.54 -27.13
C ILE A 463 6.18 -1.07 -28.57
N ASN A 464 5.11 -0.68 -29.26
CA ASN A 464 4.89 -1.05 -30.66
C ASN A 464 5.95 -0.46 -31.60
N ARG A 465 6.46 0.75 -31.31
CA ARG A 465 7.55 1.39 -32.06
C ARG A 465 8.81 0.53 -32.14
N VAL A 466 9.07 -0.31 -31.14
CA VAL A 466 10.23 -1.23 -31.11
C VAL A 466 9.85 -2.67 -31.49
N GLY A 467 8.65 -2.88 -32.05
CA GLY A 467 8.23 -4.17 -32.62
C GLY A 467 7.74 -5.20 -31.60
N MET A 468 7.33 -4.77 -30.41
CA MET A 468 6.79 -5.65 -29.37
C MET A 468 5.28 -5.45 -29.20
N ALA A 469 4.58 -6.50 -28.79
CA ALA A 469 3.18 -6.42 -28.38
C ALA A 469 3.07 -5.90 -26.94
N SER A 470 2.01 -5.16 -26.65
CA SER A 470 1.66 -4.74 -25.28
C SER A 470 0.34 -5.40 -24.88
N CYS A 471 0.25 -6.01 -23.70
CA CYS A 471 -0.94 -6.69 -23.22
C CYS A 471 -1.31 -6.28 -21.79
N ALA A 472 -2.59 -6.19 -21.47
CA ALA A 472 -3.08 -5.84 -20.14
C ALA A 472 -4.33 -6.64 -19.74
N VAL A 473 -4.50 -6.81 -18.43
CA VAL A 473 -5.65 -7.43 -17.76
C VAL A 473 -6.14 -6.48 -16.67
N ASP A 474 -7.42 -6.54 -16.31
CA ASP A 474 -7.91 -5.82 -15.13
C ASP A 474 -7.53 -6.58 -13.86
N TYR A 475 -6.95 -5.85 -12.91
CA TYR A 475 -6.67 -6.35 -11.56
C TYR A 475 -7.97 -6.61 -10.78
N PRO A 476 -7.90 -7.32 -9.63
CA PRO A 476 -9.10 -7.64 -8.87
C PRO A 476 -9.87 -6.38 -8.49
N GLY A 477 -11.20 -6.44 -8.62
CA GLY A 477 -12.10 -5.31 -8.38
C GLY A 477 -12.03 -4.17 -9.41
N HIS A 478 -11.19 -4.23 -10.44
CA HIS A 478 -11.01 -3.14 -11.41
C HIS A 478 -11.73 -3.39 -12.74
N GLY A 479 -11.99 -2.31 -13.46
CA GLY A 479 -12.65 -2.36 -14.74
C GLY A 479 -13.05 -1.01 -15.29
N PHE A 480 -13.43 -0.99 -16.56
CA PHE A 480 -13.99 0.21 -17.17
C PHE A 480 -15.43 0.43 -16.69
N ALA A 481 -15.69 1.59 -16.09
CA ALA A 481 -17.00 2.03 -15.66
C ALA A 481 -17.36 3.40 -16.28
N LEU A 482 -18.63 3.60 -16.60
CA LEU A 482 -19.17 4.86 -17.08
C LEU A 482 -20.41 5.23 -16.27
N ASP A 483 -20.62 6.53 -16.12
CA ASP A 483 -21.86 7.09 -15.59
C ASP A 483 -23.07 6.60 -16.42
N ALA A 484 -24.10 6.10 -15.74
CA ALA A 484 -25.32 5.58 -16.34
C ALA A 484 -26.05 6.59 -17.24
N ASP A 485 -25.91 7.90 -17.01
CA ASP A 485 -26.49 8.95 -17.84
C ASP A 485 -25.69 9.17 -19.16
N LEU A 486 -24.39 8.89 -19.14
CA LEU A 486 -23.51 9.04 -20.31
C LEU A 486 -23.43 7.77 -21.15
N GLU A 487 -23.56 6.61 -20.53
CA GLU A 487 -23.42 5.30 -21.18
C GLU A 487 -24.24 5.17 -22.48
N PRO A 488 -25.56 5.47 -22.53
CA PRO A 488 -26.34 5.31 -23.75
C PRO A 488 -25.84 6.16 -24.92
N LEU A 489 -25.24 7.32 -24.61
CA LEU A 489 -24.65 8.21 -25.61
C LEU A 489 -23.34 7.62 -26.15
N VAL A 490 -22.46 7.16 -25.25
CA VAL A 490 -21.17 6.56 -25.62
C VAL A 490 -21.38 5.27 -26.42
N GLU A 491 -22.27 4.39 -25.98
CA GLU A 491 -22.62 3.15 -26.67
C GLU A 491 -23.14 3.45 -28.09
N THR A 492 -24.11 4.35 -28.24
CA THR A 492 -24.66 4.74 -29.56
C THR A 492 -23.58 5.30 -30.49
N LEU A 493 -22.60 6.02 -29.94
CA LEU A 493 -21.55 6.67 -30.70
C LEU A 493 -20.48 5.67 -31.15
N LEU A 494 -20.02 4.80 -30.25
CA LEU A 494 -19.10 3.72 -30.57
C LEU A 494 -19.72 2.75 -31.58
N ASP A 495 -21.00 2.39 -31.44
CA ASP A 495 -21.75 1.64 -32.45
C ASP A 495 -21.72 2.33 -33.82
N GLY A 496 -21.87 3.66 -33.85
CA GLY A 496 -21.80 4.47 -35.07
C GLY A 496 -20.44 4.39 -35.78
N PHE A 497 -19.35 4.17 -35.03
CA PHE A 497 -18.00 3.94 -35.56
C PHE A 497 -17.70 2.46 -35.83
N GLY A 498 -18.65 1.56 -35.59
CA GLY A 498 -18.44 0.11 -35.70
C GLY A 498 -17.62 -0.48 -34.55
N LEU A 499 -17.62 0.18 -33.38
CA LEU A 499 -16.86 -0.18 -32.17
C LEU A 499 -17.75 -0.74 -31.04
N GLY A 500 -18.99 -1.12 -31.33
CA GLY A 500 -19.90 -1.71 -30.33
C GLY A 500 -19.38 -3.00 -29.70
N ALA A 501 -18.76 -3.86 -30.50
CA ALA A 501 -18.11 -5.07 -30.00
C ALA A 501 -16.92 -4.75 -29.07
N PHE A 502 -16.12 -3.73 -29.40
CA PHE A 502 -15.04 -3.25 -28.53
C PHE A 502 -15.60 -2.73 -27.20
N TYR A 503 -16.68 -1.94 -27.25
CA TYR A 503 -17.36 -1.44 -26.05
C TYR A 503 -17.84 -2.60 -25.15
N THR A 504 -18.43 -3.64 -25.74
CA THR A 504 -18.85 -4.84 -25.00
C THR A 504 -17.64 -5.56 -24.38
N HIS A 505 -16.55 -5.68 -25.13
CA HIS A 505 -15.31 -6.30 -24.64
C HIS A 505 -14.75 -5.55 -23.43
N ILE A 506 -14.66 -4.22 -23.47
CA ILE A 506 -14.08 -3.45 -22.35
C ILE A 506 -14.99 -3.41 -21.11
N LYS A 507 -16.30 -3.57 -21.28
CA LYS A 507 -17.26 -3.71 -20.17
C LYS A 507 -17.21 -5.08 -19.48
N ASP A 508 -16.69 -6.10 -20.16
CA ASP A 508 -16.42 -7.40 -19.54
C ASP A 508 -15.17 -7.25 -18.65
N ALA A 509 -15.42 -6.88 -17.39
CA ALA A 509 -14.43 -6.47 -16.40
C ALA A 509 -14.84 -6.91 -14.98
N ARG A 510 -14.03 -6.55 -13.97
CA ARG A 510 -14.16 -7.04 -12.58
C ARG A 510 -14.65 -5.97 -11.59
N ALA A 511 -14.88 -4.74 -12.05
CA ALA A 511 -15.46 -3.67 -11.24
C ALA A 511 -16.90 -4.00 -10.82
N ARG A 512 -17.27 -3.60 -9.60
CA ARG A 512 -18.56 -3.90 -8.97
C ARG A 512 -19.12 -2.66 -8.30
N ASP A 513 -20.44 -2.55 -8.27
CA ASP A 513 -21.15 -1.53 -7.49
C ASP A 513 -21.16 -1.95 -6.01
N LEU A 514 -20.28 -1.35 -5.20
CA LEU A 514 -20.06 -1.65 -3.79
C LEU A 514 -20.86 -0.72 -2.87
N ASP A 515 -21.22 0.48 -3.34
CA ASP A 515 -21.96 1.48 -2.58
C ASP A 515 -23.45 1.58 -2.97
N ASN A 516 -23.89 0.83 -3.98
CA ASN A 516 -25.25 0.83 -4.53
C ASN A 516 -25.71 2.17 -5.12
N ASP A 517 -24.83 2.93 -5.77
CA ASP A 517 -25.22 4.10 -6.55
C ASP A 517 -25.65 3.77 -7.99
N GLY A 518 -25.43 2.53 -8.44
CA GLY A 518 -25.73 2.02 -9.78
C GLY A 518 -24.56 2.08 -10.77
N ILE A 519 -23.37 2.49 -10.34
CA ILE A 519 -22.14 2.60 -11.11
C ILE A 519 -21.09 1.65 -10.50
N PRO A 520 -20.39 0.82 -11.30
CA PRO A 520 -19.32 0.00 -10.76
C PRO A 520 -18.14 0.83 -10.22
N ASP A 521 -17.72 0.52 -9.01
CA ASP A 521 -16.62 1.15 -8.29
C ASP A 521 -15.26 0.49 -8.61
N SER A 522 -14.65 0.90 -9.73
CA SER A 522 -13.36 0.32 -10.13
C SER A 522 -12.30 0.49 -9.04
N GLY A 523 -11.81 -0.63 -8.50
CA GLY A 523 -10.73 -0.69 -7.53
C GLY A 523 -11.07 -0.19 -6.13
N ALA A 524 -12.34 0.02 -5.78
CA ALA A 524 -12.74 0.61 -4.50
C ALA A 524 -12.34 -0.21 -3.26
N ASP A 525 -12.10 -1.51 -3.41
CA ASP A 525 -11.63 -2.42 -2.36
C ASP A 525 -10.11 -2.69 -2.41
N GLN A 526 -9.40 -2.20 -3.43
CA GLN A 526 -7.94 -2.40 -3.56
C GLN A 526 -7.16 -1.91 -2.32
N TRP A 527 -7.53 -0.74 -1.80
CA TRP A 527 -6.91 -0.10 -0.65
C TRP A 527 -7.98 0.22 0.38
N ILE A 528 -8.07 -0.58 1.44
CA ILE A 528 -9.04 -0.40 2.52
C ILE A 528 -8.36 -0.57 3.86
N SER A 529 -9.06 -0.23 4.94
CA SER A 529 -8.55 -0.41 6.31
C SER A 529 -8.31 -1.87 6.71
N ASP A 530 -8.79 -2.86 5.93
CA ASP A 530 -8.40 -4.27 6.10
C ASP A 530 -7.08 -4.57 5.37
N PRO A 531 -5.96 -4.68 6.09
CA PRO A 531 -4.66 -4.91 5.48
C PRO A 531 -4.53 -6.29 4.82
N PHE A 532 -5.35 -7.26 5.21
CA PHE A 532 -5.29 -8.62 4.67
C PHE A 532 -5.89 -8.68 3.27
N HIS A 533 -7.02 -8.01 3.05
CA HIS A 533 -7.58 -7.87 1.72
C HIS A 533 -6.62 -7.05 0.82
N SER A 534 -6.20 -5.86 1.26
CA SER A 534 -5.33 -4.99 0.45
C SER A 534 -4.01 -5.64 0.02
N ARG A 535 -3.31 -6.35 0.92
CA ARG A 535 -2.06 -7.05 0.54
C ARG A 535 -2.33 -8.20 -0.44
N ASP A 536 -3.46 -8.89 -0.28
CA ASP A 536 -3.75 -10.13 -1.00
C ASP A 536 -4.30 -9.82 -2.40
N THR A 537 -4.96 -8.67 -2.59
CA THR A 537 -5.28 -8.11 -3.91
C THR A 537 -4.02 -7.79 -4.72
N VAL A 538 -2.98 -7.21 -4.09
CA VAL A 538 -1.67 -7.02 -4.76
C VAL A 538 -1.07 -8.36 -5.20
N ARG A 539 -1.11 -9.37 -4.31
CA ARG A 539 -0.55 -10.70 -4.58
C ARG A 539 -1.36 -11.47 -5.62
N GLN A 540 -2.69 -11.32 -5.62
CA GLN A 540 -3.61 -11.94 -6.57
C GLN A 540 -3.36 -11.45 -7.99
N ALA A 541 -3.19 -10.14 -8.18
CA ALA A 541 -2.78 -9.57 -9.46
C ALA A 541 -1.43 -10.16 -9.98
N VAL A 542 -0.46 -10.41 -9.09
CA VAL A 542 0.81 -11.05 -9.48
C VAL A 542 0.61 -12.52 -9.88
N VAL A 543 -0.26 -13.27 -9.18
CA VAL A 543 -0.61 -14.65 -9.56
C VAL A 543 -1.27 -14.70 -10.94
N GLU A 544 -2.14 -13.73 -11.23
CA GLU A 544 -2.80 -13.58 -12.53
C GLU A 544 -1.79 -13.23 -13.64
N GLN A 545 -0.82 -12.34 -13.36
CA GLN A 545 0.29 -12.06 -14.28
C GLN A 545 1.16 -13.30 -14.55
N MET A 546 1.51 -14.09 -13.51
CA MET A 546 2.21 -15.36 -13.67
C MET A 546 1.44 -16.28 -14.61
N GLN A 547 0.13 -16.43 -14.37
CA GLN A 547 -0.72 -17.29 -15.17
C GLN A 547 -0.84 -16.79 -16.61
N PHE A 548 -0.95 -15.47 -16.82
CA PHE A 548 -1.06 -14.90 -18.14
C PHE A 548 0.22 -15.10 -18.96
N VAL A 549 1.40 -14.88 -18.38
CA VAL A 549 2.68 -15.22 -19.04
C VAL A 549 2.76 -16.71 -19.37
N ARG A 550 2.33 -17.60 -18.45
CA ARG A 550 2.27 -19.03 -18.74
C ARG A 550 1.32 -19.34 -19.90
N ALA A 551 0.15 -18.70 -19.95
CA ALA A 551 -0.83 -18.87 -21.02
C ALA A 551 -0.27 -18.41 -22.37
N LEU A 552 0.34 -17.22 -22.42
CA LEU A 552 0.98 -16.68 -23.63
C LEU A 552 2.12 -17.56 -24.13
N LYS A 553 2.86 -18.25 -23.24
CA LYS A 553 3.91 -19.21 -23.65
C LYS A 553 3.38 -20.44 -24.39
N THR A 554 2.08 -20.70 -24.31
CA THR A 554 1.43 -21.82 -25.02
C THR A 554 0.87 -21.42 -26.39
N CYS A 555 0.91 -20.13 -26.75
CA CYS A 555 0.49 -19.62 -28.05
C CYS A 555 1.12 -20.43 -29.21
N GLY A 556 0.34 -20.65 -30.28
CA GLY A 556 0.74 -21.48 -31.42
C GLY A 556 0.69 -23.00 -31.21
N THR A 557 0.45 -23.50 -29.99
CA THR A 557 0.40 -24.96 -29.72
C THR A 557 -0.98 -25.47 -29.30
N GLY A 558 -1.87 -24.58 -28.86
CA GLY A 558 -3.23 -24.87 -28.44
C GLY A 558 -4.28 -24.35 -29.43
N THR A 559 -5.52 -24.26 -28.95
CA THR A 559 -6.64 -23.67 -29.69
C THR A 559 -7.38 -22.69 -28.79
N MET A 560 -7.98 -21.66 -29.37
CA MET A 560 -8.88 -20.73 -28.69
C MET A 560 -10.23 -20.67 -29.42
N ASP A 561 -11.30 -20.48 -28.67
CA ASP A 561 -12.65 -20.31 -29.23
C ASP A 561 -12.88 -18.85 -29.64
N VAL A 562 -13.33 -18.63 -30.86
CA VAL A 562 -13.74 -17.31 -31.32
C VAL A 562 -15.16 -17.06 -30.86
N VAL A 563 -15.35 -15.99 -30.07
CA VAL A 563 -16.63 -15.67 -29.43
C VAL A 563 -17.23 -14.37 -29.93
N GLU A 564 -18.54 -14.38 -30.11
CA GLU A 564 -19.35 -13.17 -30.31
C GLU A 564 -19.54 -12.42 -28.98
N PRO A 565 -19.97 -11.14 -29.01
CA PRO A 565 -20.24 -10.36 -27.80
C PRO A 565 -21.27 -10.99 -26.83
N ASP A 566 -22.14 -11.88 -27.31
CA ASP A 566 -23.09 -12.63 -26.50
C ASP A 566 -22.51 -13.94 -25.90
N GLY A 567 -21.22 -14.19 -26.11
CA GLY A 567 -20.50 -15.39 -25.67
C GLY A 567 -20.70 -16.61 -26.58
N ALA A 568 -21.40 -16.49 -27.71
CA ALA A 568 -21.58 -17.61 -28.63
C ALA A 568 -20.25 -17.95 -29.33
N VAL A 569 -19.81 -19.21 -29.21
CA VAL A 569 -18.67 -19.74 -29.96
C VAL A 569 -19.05 -19.92 -31.43
N ILE A 570 -18.34 -19.23 -32.32
CA ILE A 570 -18.58 -19.27 -33.77
C ILE A 570 -17.52 -20.03 -34.56
N ASP A 571 -16.29 -20.11 -34.03
CA ASP A 571 -15.20 -20.88 -34.60
C ASP A 571 -14.20 -21.30 -33.50
N THR A 572 -13.27 -22.20 -33.84
CA THR A 572 -12.14 -22.57 -32.98
C THR A 572 -10.88 -22.51 -33.82
N VAL A 573 -9.95 -21.63 -33.44
CA VAL A 573 -8.72 -21.33 -34.18
C VAL A 573 -7.47 -21.72 -33.38
N THR A 574 -6.30 -21.66 -34.00
CA THR A 574 -5.03 -21.81 -33.26
C THR A 574 -4.94 -20.73 -32.19
N SER A 575 -4.44 -21.07 -30.99
CA SER A 575 -4.30 -20.08 -29.92
C SER A 575 -3.37 -18.93 -30.34
N CYS A 576 -3.84 -17.69 -30.18
CA CYS A 576 -3.12 -16.45 -30.48
C CYS A 576 -2.86 -16.19 -31.98
N ASP A 577 -3.64 -16.80 -32.86
CA ASP A 577 -3.64 -16.63 -34.33
C ASP A 577 -4.92 -15.89 -34.73
N TRP A 578 -4.93 -14.57 -34.60
CA TRP A 578 -6.09 -13.72 -34.87
C TRP A 578 -6.22 -13.39 -36.36
N ASP A 579 -5.12 -13.38 -37.11
CA ASP A 579 -5.13 -13.12 -38.56
C ASP A 579 -5.47 -14.38 -39.40
N GLY A 580 -5.39 -15.56 -38.79
CA GLY A 580 -5.77 -16.84 -39.38
C GLY A 580 -4.74 -17.40 -40.35
N ASP A 581 -3.48 -16.95 -40.30
CA ASP A 581 -2.41 -17.40 -41.18
C ASP A 581 -1.81 -18.77 -40.79
N GLY A 582 -2.13 -19.24 -39.58
CA GLY A 582 -1.69 -20.52 -39.03
C GLY A 582 -0.46 -20.43 -38.11
N ALA A 583 0.05 -19.24 -37.82
CA ALA A 583 1.06 -18.94 -36.83
C ALA A 583 0.47 -18.10 -35.69
N ALA A 584 1.13 -18.09 -34.53
CA ALA A 584 0.74 -17.15 -33.48
C ALA A 584 1.28 -15.75 -33.79
N ASP A 585 0.45 -14.73 -33.59
CA ASP A 585 0.80 -13.32 -33.77
C ASP A 585 1.76 -12.82 -32.68
N LEU A 586 1.56 -13.31 -31.45
CA LEU A 586 2.34 -12.94 -30.28
C LEU A 586 2.49 -14.12 -29.33
N GLY A 587 3.52 -14.06 -28.48
CA GLY A 587 3.76 -15.07 -27.47
C GLY A 587 4.26 -16.40 -28.06
N GLY A 588 4.62 -17.31 -27.18
CA GLY A 588 5.14 -18.62 -27.52
C GLY A 588 6.33 -18.99 -26.65
N PRO A 589 6.84 -20.22 -26.77
CA PRO A 589 7.92 -20.69 -25.91
C PRO A 589 9.30 -20.06 -26.23
N ASP A 590 9.44 -19.47 -27.41
CA ASP A 590 10.73 -18.99 -27.96
C ASP A 590 10.83 -17.46 -28.03
N VAL A 591 9.84 -16.71 -27.52
CA VAL A 591 9.84 -15.23 -27.45
C VAL A 591 10.20 -14.75 -26.04
N ASP A 592 10.63 -13.49 -25.94
CA ASP A 592 10.91 -12.84 -24.67
C ASP A 592 9.66 -12.15 -24.09
N TYR A 593 9.62 -12.09 -22.77
CA TYR A 593 8.53 -11.49 -21.99
C TYR A 593 9.07 -10.39 -21.08
N TYR A 594 8.30 -9.32 -20.95
CA TYR A 594 8.63 -8.15 -20.13
C TYR A 594 7.41 -7.73 -19.31
N VAL A 595 7.63 -7.05 -18.19
CA VAL A 595 6.55 -6.55 -17.33
C VAL A 595 6.86 -5.13 -16.88
N PHE A 596 5.90 -4.22 -17.01
CA PHE A 596 5.96 -2.89 -16.42
C PHE A 596 4.58 -2.45 -15.96
N GLY A 597 4.52 -1.40 -15.16
CA GLY A 597 3.27 -0.78 -14.78
C GLY A 597 3.52 0.52 -14.03
N GLY A 598 2.51 1.38 -14.03
CA GLY A 598 2.51 2.66 -13.32
C GLY A 598 1.64 2.62 -12.07
N SER A 599 2.03 3.29 -10.99
CA SER A 599 1.23 3.39 -9.76
C SER A 599 0.95 2.00 -9.15
N LEU A 600 -0.31 1.56 -9.04
CA LEU A 600 -0.67 0.18 -8.67
C LEU A 600 0.08 -0.87 -9.51
N GLY A 601 0.10 -0.73 -10.84
CA GLY A 601 0.89 -1.60 -11.70
C GLY A 601 2.39 -1.54 -11.44
N GLY A 602 2.89 -0.43 -10.91
CA GLY A 602 4.26 -0.30 -10.41
C GLY A 602 4.48 -1.16 -9.16
N ILE A 603 3.57 -1.11 -8.18
CA ILE A 603 3.57 -1.98 -7.00
C ILE A 603 3.60 -3.46 -7.44
N ASN A 604 2.66 -3.88 -8.29
CA ASN A 604 2.56 -5.27 -8.73
C ASN A 604 3.79 -5.73 -9.51
N SER A 605 4.30 -4.91 -10.45
CA SER A 605 5.49 -5.28 -11.23
C SER A 605 6.76 -5.35 -10.39
N ALA A 606 6.88 -4.55 -9.34
CA ALA A 606 7.97 -4.63 -8.37
C ALA A 606 7.94 -5.93 -7.54
N VAL A 607 6.75 -6.38 -7.14
CA VAL A 607 6.57 -7.70 -6.50
C VAL A 607 6.86 -8.83 -7.50
N ALA A 608 6.29 -8.76 -8.70
CA ALA A 608 6.43 -9.76 -9.76
C ALA A 608 7.90 -10.01 -10.15
N ALA A 609 8.73 -8.96 -10.14
CA ALA A 609 10.15 -9.03 -10.50
C ALA A 609 10.96 -10.05 -9.69
N ALA A 610 10.57 -10.33 -8.44
CA ALA A 610 11.25 -11.31 -7.60
C ALA A 610 10.79 -12.76 -7.85
N VAL A 611 9.55 -12.96 -8.33
CA VAL A 611 8.88 -14.27 -8.36
C VAL A 611 8.61 -14.80 -9.76
N MET A 612 8.99 -14.06 -10.81
CA MET A 612 8.83 -14.44 -12.22
C MET A 612 10.20 -14.48 -12.94
N PRO A 613 11.11 -15.42 -12.60
CA PRO A 613 12.46 -15.51 -13.17
C PRO A 613 12.51 -15.83 -14.67
N GLU A 614 11.36 -16.17 -15.25
CA GLU A 614 11.19 -16.41 -16.67
C GLU A 614 10.93 -15.15 -17.52
N VAL A 615 10.77 -13.99 -16.88
CA VAL A 615 10.63 -12.68 -17.54
C VAL A 615 12.02 -12.06 -17.67
N ARG A 616 12.27 -11.45 -18.84
CA ARG A 616 13.60 -10.96 -19.25
C ARG A 616 14.01 -9.71 -18.49
N ALA A 617 13.08 -8.76 -18.34
CA ALA A 617 13.30 -7.51 -17.62
C ALA A 617 11.97 -6.90 -17.11
N PHE A 618 12.09 -6.09 -16.06
CA PHE A 618 10.97 -5.40 -15.41
C PHE A 618 11.21 -3.90 -15.36
N SER A 619 10.13 -3.12 -15.38
CA SER A 619 10.22 -1.69 -15.04
C SER A 619 9.05 -1.19 -14.21
N PRO A 620 9.20 -1.18 -12.88
CA PRO A 620 8.22 -0.57 -11.99
C PRO A 620 8.29 0.96 -12.06
N VAL A 621 7.21 1.60 -12.50
CA VAL A 621 7.07 3.06 -12.61
C VAL A 621 6.20 3.55 -11.46
N VAL A 622 6.72 4.49 -10.68
CA VAL A 622 6.06 5.01 -9.47
C VAL A 622 5.57 3.87 -8.54
N PRO A 623 6.44 2.92 -8.14
CA PRO A 623 6.00 1.66 -7.56
C PRO A 623 5.70 1.69 -6.06
N GLY A 624 6.21 2.66 -5.28
CA GLY A 624 6.02 2.75 -3.82
C GLY A 624 6.49 1.55 -2.98
N GLY A 625 6.93 1.76 -1.75
CA GLY A 625 7.39 0.69 -0.86
C GLY A 625 7.29 1.12 0.59
N GLY A 626 7.06 0.19 1.51
CA GLY A 626 6.53 0.55 2.83
C GLY A 626 5.08 0.98 2.68
N LEU A 627 4.16 0.05 2.42
CA LEU A 627 2.76 0.36 2.12
C LEU A 627 2.04 1.11 3.24
N LEU A 628 2.47 0.97 4.50
CA LEU A 628 1.98 1.83 5.57
C LEU A 628 2.39 3.31 5.34
N ASP A 629 3.64 3.56 4.95
CA ASP A 629 4.15 4.91 4.71
C ASP A 629 3.41 5.56 3.54
N VAL A 630 3.13 4.76 2.49
CA VAL A 630 2.27 5.16 1.39
C VAL A 630 0.88 5.52 1.90
N ALA A 631 0.24 4.63 2.69
CA ALA A 631 -1.11 4.83 3.17
C ALA A 631 -1.30 6.11 4.00
N VAL A 632 -0.31 6.48 4.82
CA VAL A 632 -0.41 7.66 5.70
C VAL A 632 -0.04 8.98 5.03
N ARG A 633 0.66 8.94 3.88
CA ARG A 633 1.10 10.14 3.13
C ARG A 633 0.30 10.40 1.85
N SER A 634 -0.28 9.36 1.26
CA SER A 634 -0.96 9.42 -0.04
C SER A 634 -1.94 10.58 -0.12
N ASP A 635 -1.85 11.35 -1.21
CA ASP A 635 -2.78 12.42 -1.58
C ASP A 635 -3.92 11.96 -2.48
N LEU A 636 -3.91 10.69 -2.88
CA LEU A 636 -4.96 10.11 -3.70
C LEU A 636 -6.26 10.03 -2.90
N GLY A 637 -7.27 10.77 -3.33
CA GLY A 637 -8.56 10.86 -2.63
C GLY A 637 -9.18 9.49 -2.31
N GLY A 638 -9.10 8.53 -3.25
CA GLY A 638 -9.57 7.16 -3.03
C GLY A 638 -8.87 6.44 -1.88
N VAL A 639 -7.54 6.57 -1.78
CA VAL A 639 -6.74 5.97 -0.68
C VAL A 639 -7.05 6.67 0.64
N VAL A 640 -7.14 8.00 0.64
CA VAL A 640 -7.47 8.79 1.83
C VAL A 640 -8.85 8.40 2.36
N SER A 641 -9.87 8.33 1.51
CA SER A 641 -11.22 7.92 1.90
C SER A 641 -11.24 6.48 2.40
N ALA A 642 -10.73 5.52 1.62
CA ALA A 642 -10.92 4.10 1.89
C ALA A 642 -10.06 3.55 3.03
N VAL A 643 -8.87 4.13 3.27
CA VAL A 643 -7.98 3.74 4.38
C VAL A 643 -8.18 4.64 5.60
N ILE A 644 -7.88 5.94 5.47
CA ILE A 644 -7.91 6.88 6.61
C ILE A 644 -9.35 7.18 7.03
N GLY A 645 -10.29 7.28 6.08
CA GLY A 645 -11.70 7.47 6.37
C GLY A 645 -12.28 6.36 7.26
N ARG A 646 -12.06 5.08 6.95
CA ARG A 646 -12.58 3.96 7.78
C ARG A 646 -11.91 3.84 9.16
N MET A 647 -10.65 4.27 9.27
CA MET A 647 -9.95 4.30 10.56
C MET A 647 -10.53 5.36 11.51
N ILE A 648 -10.94 6.52 10.99
CA ILE A 648 -11.32 7.69 11.81
C ILE A 648 -12.84 7.89 11.93
N THR A 649 -13.61 7.44 10.94
CA THR A 649 -15.07 7.55 10.95
C THR A 649 -15.73 6.34 11.65
N PRO A 650 -17.04 6.37 11.97
CA PRO A 650 -18.00 7.49 11.85
C PRO A 650 -17.65 8.72 12.68
N LEU A 651 -17.87 9.90 12.10
CA LEU A 651 -17.76 11.18 12.82
C LEU A 651 -19.15 11.80 12.97
N ILE A 652 -19.45 12.35 14.15
CA ILE A 652 -20.59 13.22 14.36
C ILE A 652 -20.11 14.67 14.24
N LEU A 653 -20.64 15.40 13.25
CA LEU A 653 -20.25 16.79 12.99
C LEU A 653 -21.37 17.76 13.30
N GLY A 654 -20.98 18.93 13.80
CA GLY A 654 -21.81 20.13 13.86
C GLY A 654 -21.50 21.06 12.69
N LEU A 655 -22.49 21.36 11.86
CA LEU A 655 -22.37 22.27 10.73
C LEU A 655 -23.29 23.48 10.94
N PRO A 656 -22.77 24.70 11.11
CA PRO A 656 -23.60 25.89 11.27
C PRO A 656 -24.42 26.17 10.01
N THR A 657 -25.68 26.55 10.19
CA THR A 657 -26.57 26.93 9.08
C THR A 657 -26.59 28.44 8.85
N ASP A 658 -26.92 28.89 7.63
CA ASP A 658 -26.95 30.31 7.27
C ASP A 658 -27.93 31.16 8.12
N ASP A 659 -28.96 30.53 8.69
CA ASP A 659 -29.96 31.16 9.56
C ASP A 659 -29.59 31.13 11.06
N GLY A 660 -28.38 30.68 11.40
CA GLY A 660 -27.84 30.65 12.77
C GLY A 660 -28.22 29.40 13.58
N GLY A 661 -28.73 28.37 12.92
CA GLY A 661 -28.96 27.04 13.46
C GLY A 661 -27.72 26.14 13.37
N LEU A 662 -27.91 24.86 13.70
CA LEU A 662 -26.86 23.83 13.71
C LEU A 662 -27.40 22.56 13.09
N GLN A 663 -26.85 22.14 11.96
CA GLN A 663 -27.10 20.83 11.38
C GLN A 663 -26.14 19.82 12.02
N VAL A 664 -26.68 18.74 12.57
CA VAL A 664 -25.91 17.60 13.05
C VAL A 664 -25.97 16.52 11.98
N VAL A 665 -24.80 15.99 11.59
CA VAL A 665 -24.65 14.98 10.54
C VAL A 665 -23.76 13.84 11.03
N GLN A 666 -23.93 12.65 10.46
CA GLN A 666 -22.88 11.64 10.45
C GLN A 666 -22.00 11.88 9.23
N TYR A 667 -20.68 11.85 9.37
CA TYR A 667 -19.73 11.87 8.27
C TYR A 667 -19.06 10.50 8.20
N VAL A 668 -19.27 9.82 7.09
CA VAL A 668 -19.04 8.37 6.93
C VAL A 668 -18.37 8.04 5.60
N ASN A 669 -17.66 6.92 5.55
CA ASN A 669 -16.99 6.43 4.33
C ASN A 669 -17.92 5.56 3.48
N GLY A 670 -18.02 5.91 2.18
CA GLY A 670 -18.63 5.12 1.11
C GLY A 670 -17.55 4.66 0.11
N TYR A 671 -16.56 3.91 0.60
CA TYR A 671 -15.39 3.45 -0.17
C TYR A 671 -14.50 4.61 -0.66
N LEU A 672 -14.62 5.01 -1.93
CA LEU A 672 -13.75 6.00 -2.56
C LEU A 672 -14.12 7.44 -2.15
N GLU A 673 -15.32 7.65 -1.62
CA GLU A 673 -15.81 8.96 -1.21
C GLU A 673 -16.26 9.02 0.26
N MET A 674 -16.30 10.24 0.80
CA MET A 674 -16.78 10.54 2.14
C MET A 674 -18.11 11.30 2.05
N HIS A 675 -19.11 10.87 2.81
CA HIS A 675 -20.47 11.42 2.73
C HIS A 675 -20.92 12.04 4.04
N SER A 676 -21.64 13.16 3.93
CA SER A 676 -22.36 13.79 5.03
C SER A 676 -23.82 13.34 5.03
N VAL A 677 -24.20 12.52 6.00
CA VAL A 677 -25.54 11.93 6.18
C VAL A 677 -26.30 12.73 7.24
N PRO A 678 -27.33 13.52 6.88
CA PRO A 678 -28.01 14.43 7.80
C PRO A 678 -28.79 13.72 8.91
N VAL A 679 -28.57 14.08 10.18
CA VAL A 679 -29.31 13.52 11.32
C VAL A 679 -30.47 14.42 11.71
N ALA A 680 -30.15 15.68 12.07
CA ALA A 680 -31.14 16.66 12.50
C ALA A 680 -30.62 18.10 12.38
N THR A 681 -31.52 19.08 12.40
CA THR A 681 -31.21 20.52 12.43
C THR A 681 -31.82 21.16 13.66
N LEU A 682 -30.95 21.81 14.44
CA LEU A 682 -31.31 22.59 15.62
C LEU A 682 -31.51 24.06 15.23
N PRO A 683 -32.43 24.78 15.89
CA PRO A 683 -32.72 26.18 15.57
C PRO A 683 -31.62 27.16 16.01
N SER A 684 -30.67 26.73 16.84
CA SER A 684 -29.58 27.57 17.34
C SER A 684 -28.39 26.73 17.80
N VAL A 685 -27.17 27.25 17.63
CA VAL A 685 -25.94 26.66 18.16
C VAL A 685 -25.90 26.74 19.69
N PRO A 686 -25.75 25.62 20.43
CA PRO A 686 -25.56 25.61 21.88
C PRO A 686 -24.10 25.88 22.26
N ALA A 687 -23.60 27.06 21.87
CA ALA A 687 -22.21 27.48 22.02
C ALA A 687 -21.71 27.41 23.48
N GLY A 688 -20.46 26.98 23.66
CA GLY A 688 -19.81 26.80 24.95
C GLY A 688 -20.31 25.57 25.74
N GLY A 689 -21.24 24.82 25.16
CA GLY A 689 -21.79 23.60 25.70
C GLY A 689 -20.97 22.37 25.34
N ARG A 690 -21.61 21.19 25.46
CA ARG A 690 -21.00 19.89 25.13
C ARG A 690 -21.94 19.02 24.31
N VAL A 691 -21.38 18.23 23.41
CA VAL A 691 -22.05 17.12 22.72
C VAL A 691 -21.61 15.80 23.36
N VAL A 692 -22.53 14.87 23.52
CA VAL A 692 -22.27 13.51 24.01
C VAL A 692 -22.86 12.54 23.00
N VAL A 693 -22.03 11.64 22.48
CA VAL A 693 -22.41 10.59 21.54
C VAL A 693 -22.29 9.26 22.27
N GLU A 694 -23.40 8.53 22.37
CA GLU A 694 -23.46 7.21 22.99
C GLU A 694 -23.81 6.18 21.92
N ASN A 695 -22.98 5.16 21.78
CA ASN A 695 -23.30 3.95 21.04
C ASN A 695 -23.94 2.95 22.01
N LEU A 696 -25.22 2.67 21.80
CA LEU A 696 -26.03 1.85 22.72
C LEU A 696 -25.75 0.35 22.60
N ASP A 697 -25.09 -0.08 21.53
CA ASP A 697 -24.85 -1.50 21.24
C ASP A 697 -23.49 -1.96 21.78
N ASN A 698 -22.43 -1.16 21.64
CA ASN A 698 -21.12 -1.46 22.23
C ASN A 698 -20.87 -0.76 23.60
N GLY A 699 -21.66 0.25 23.95
CA GLY A 699 -21.59 0.98 25.22
C GLY A 699 -20.57 2.12 25.26
N GLU A 700 -19.95 2.47 24.14
CA GLU A 700 -19.00 3.58 24.03
C GLU A 700 -19.69 4.93 24.20
N VAL A 701 -19.00 5.82 24.91
CA VAL A 701 -19.45 7.21 25.13
C VAL A 701 -18.30 8.14 24.83
N ARG A 702 -18.53 9.06 23.89
CA ARG A 702 -17.59 10.11 23.51
C ARG A 702 -18.23 11.47 23.75
N GLU A 703 -17.45 12.42 24.25
CA GLU A 703 -17.92 13.78 24.49
C GLU A 703 -17.07 14.75 23.67
N GLY A 704 -17.61 15.93 23.36
CA GLY A 704 -16.82 16.99 22.76
C GLY A 704 -17.36 18.39 23.03
N PHE A 705 -16.47 19.37 22.91
CA PHE A 705 -16.81 20.78 23.10
C PHE A 705 -17.57 21.35 21.89
N ILE A 706 -18.49 22.29 22.14
CA ILE A 706 -19.22 23.00 21.07
C ILE A 706 -18.72 24.46 20.98
N PRO A 707 -17.89 24.80 19.98
CA PRO A 707 -17.38 26.17 19.80
C PRO A 707 -18.47 27.20 19.50
N GLU A 708 -18.10 28.48 19.55
CA GLU A 708 -19.03 29.59 19.28
C GLU A 708 -19.62 29.57 17.87
N ASP A 709 -18.86 29.04 16.90
CA ASP A 709 -19.31 28.91 15.51
C ASP A 709 -20.06 27.60 15.24
N GLY A 710 -20.21 26.74 16.26
CA GLY A 710 -20.95 25.47 16.20
C GLY A 710 -20.22 24.34 15.49
N ARG A 711 -18.99 24.54 15.01
CA ARG A 711 -18.20 23.50 14.34
C ARG A 711 -17.56 22.59 15.37
N PHE A 712 -18.11 21.40 15.50
CA PHE A 712 -17.51 20.33 16.31
C PHE A 712 -17.38 19.05 15.49
N ARG A 713 -16.55 18.13 15.99
CA ARG A 713 -16.37 16.77 15.49
C ARG A 713 -16.20 15.83 16.67
N VAL A 714 -16.91 14.72 16.68
CA VAL A 714 -16.71 13.64 17.66
C VAL A 714 -16.67 12.32 16.91
N ALA A 715 -15.56 11.58 17.01
CA ALA A 715 -15.45 10.23 16.48
C ALA A 715 -16.13 9.23 17.41
N ILE A 716 -16.82 8.24 16.87
CA ILE A 716 -17.44 7.16 17.65
C ILE A 716 -17.22 5.82 16.93
N PRO A 717 -16.55 4.83 17.54
CA PRO A 717 -16.48 3.48 16.99
C PRO A 717 -17.88 2.87 16.89
N ALA A 718 -18.21 2.36 15.71
CA ALA A 718 -19.51 1.76 15.44
C ALA A 718 -19.44 0.71 14.33
N ASP A 719 -20.29 -0.30 14.45
CA ASP A 719 -20.53 -1.31 13.42
C ASP A 719 -21.76 -0.95 12.57
N ALA A 720 -21.72 -1.29 11.28
CA ALA A 720 -22.82 -1.18 10.33
C ALA A 720 -22.62 -2.15 9.16
N LEU A 721 -23.70 -2.52 8.50
CA LEU A 721 -23.64 -3.37 7.31
C LEU A 721 -22.92 -2.66 6.16
N SER A 722 -22.19 -3.42 5.34
CA SER A 722 -21.65 -2.96 4.06
C SER A 722 -22.76 -2.63 3.06
N GLY A 723 -22.42 -1.92 1.98
CA GLY A 723 -23.35 -1.68 0.87
C GLY A 723 -23.91 -2.99 0.29
N VAL A 724 -23.09 -4.02 0.13
CA VAL A 724 -23.53 -5.31 -0.40
C VAL A 724 -24.48 -6.04 0.57
N GLU A 725 -24.17 -6.05 1.87
CA GLU A 725 -25.05 -6.62 2.90
C GLU A 725 -26.40 -5.89 2.98
N LYS A 726 -26.38 -4.56 2.84
CA LYS A 726 -27.58 -3.71 2.74
C LYS A 726 -28.43 -4.06 1.52
N ARG A 727 -27.79 -4.27 0.36
CA ARG A 727 -28.44 -4.67 -0.88
C ARG A 727 -29.15 -6.00 -0.72
N GLU A 728 -28.47 -7.02 -0.18
CA GLU A 728 -29.06 -8.34 0.06
C GLU A 728 -30.24 -8.27 1.03
N LEU A 729 -30.06 -7.57 2.16
CA LEU A 729 -31.08 -7.45 3.20
C LEU A 729 -32.39 -6.84 2.67
N THR A 730 -32.29 -5.92 1.71
CA THR A 730 -33.45 -5.24 1.12
C THR A 730 -33.96 -5.84 -0.19
N GLY A 731 -33.20 -6.76 -0.79
CA GLY A 731 -33.49 -7.31 -2.11
C GLY A 731 -33.33 -6.29 -3.23
N MET A 732 -32.42 -5.33 -3.06
CA MET A 732 -32.02 -4.39 -4.11
C MET A 732 -31.23 -5.16 -5.19
N PRO A 733 -31.38 -4.83 -6.49
CA PRO A 733 -30.62 -5.52 -7.53
C PRO A 733 -29.16 -5.04 -7.57
N ASP A 734 -28.27 -5.87 -8.12
CA ASP A 734 -26.82 -5.59 -8.23
C ASP A 734 -26.49 -4.43 -9.18
N THR A 735 -27.49 -3.92 -9.91
CA THR A 735 -27.39 -2.72 -10.75
C THR A 735 -27.76 -1.44 -10.01
N GLY A 736 -27.78 -1.47 -8.68
CA GLY A 736 -28.22 -0.37 -7.83
C GLY A 736 -29.75 -0.18 -7.76
N PRO A 737 -30.22 0.88 -7.09
CA PRO A 737 -31.63 1.08 -6.75
C PRO A 737 -32.53 1.41 -7.95
N GLU A 738 -33.67 0.73 -8.07
CA GLU A 738 -34.67 1.02 -9.11
C GLU A 738 -35.37 2.38 -8.89
N ILE A 739 -35.48 3.18 -9.95
CA ILE A 739 -36.15 4.49 -9.91
C ILE A 739 -37.59 4.37 -9.38
N GLY A 740 -37.87 5.08 -8.29
CA GLY A 740 -39.20 5.15 -7.68
C GLY A 740 -39.53 4.01 -6.72
N VAL A 741 -38.57 3.13 -6.45
CA VAL A 741 -38.63 2.11 -5.38
C VAL A 741 -37.88 2.63 -4.17
N THR A 742 -38.44 2.42 -2.97
CA THR A 742 -37.78 2.75 -1.70
C THR A 742 -37.31 1.46 -1.06
N TYR A 743 -35.99 1.34 -0.86
CA TYR A 743 -35.37 0.24 -0.13
C TYR A 743 -35.17 0.69 1.32
N SER A 744 -35.82 0.03 2.27
CA SER A 744 -35.71 0.36 3.69
C SER A 744 -35.97 -0.87 4.57
N VAL A 745 -35.43 -0.84 5.78
CA VAL A 745 -35.62 -1.87 6.79
C VAL A 745 -36.48 -1.30 7.93
N PRO A 746 -37.54 -2.02 8.38
CA PRO A 746 -38.35 -1.56 9.50
C PRO A 746 -37.50 -1.21 10.73
N ASP A 747 -37.73 -0.02 11.29
CA ASP A 747 -37.03 0.50 12.46
C ASP A 747 -35.49 0.50 12.34
N ASN A 748 -34.95 0.45 11.11
CA ASN A 748 -33.52 0.31 10.80
C ASN A 748 -32.86 -0.91 11.48
N GLU A 749 -33.64 -1.95 11.80
CA GLU A 749 -33.15 -3.10 12.57
C GLU A 749 -32.01 -3.82 11.82
N GLY A 750 -30.84 -3.86 12.44
CA GLY A 750 -29.65 -4.55 11.90
C GLY A 750 -28.87 -3.78 10.84
N LEU A 751 -29.24 -2.54 10.49
CA LEU A 751 -28.46 -1.73 9.54
C LEU A 751 -27.14 -1.22 10.12
N GLY A 752 -27.12 -0.96 11.43
CA GLY A 752 -25.94 -0.57 12.18
C GLY A 752 -26.24 -0.29 13.65
N ASP A 753 -25.21 0.05 14.41
CA ASP A 753 -25.30 0.32 15.84
C ASP A 753 -26.20 1.52 16.14
N ARG A 754 -26.99 1.42 17.20
CA ARG A 754 -27.93 2.47 17.62
C ARG A 754 -27.19 3.57 18.35
N LEU A 755 -27.42 4.81 17.91
CA LEU A 755 -26.74 5.98 18.44
C LEU A 755 -27.71 6.93 19.14
N VAL A 756 -27.23 7.60 20.20
CA VAL A 756 -27.91 8.73 20.83
C VAL A 756 -26.94 9.91 20.90
N ILE A 757 -27.33 11.04 20.31
CA ILE A 757 -26.55 12.28 20.35
C ILE A 757 -27.27 13.27 21.26
N THR A 758 -26.65 13.61 22.40
CA THR A 758 -27.19 14.56 23.37
C THR A 758 -26.39 15.84 23.36
N LEU A 759 -27.05 16.97 23.19
CA LEU A 759 -26.42 18.29 23.22
C LEU A 759 -26.82 19.04 24.49
N TYR A 760 -25.86 19.69 25.13
CA TYR A 760 -26.02 20.53 26.30
C TYR A 760 -25.55 21.96 26.02
N ASP A 761 -26.14 22.95 26.68
CA ASP A 761 -25.62 24.32 26.68
C ASP A 761 -24.50 24.52 27.71
N ALA A 762 -23.91 25.72 27.75
CA ALA A 762 -22.83 26.09 28.66
C ALA A 762 -23.20 26.02 30.16
N ASP A 763 -24.50 26.04 30.50
CA ASP A 763 -24.98 25.87 31.87
C ASP A 763 -25.19 24.37 32.24
N GLY A 764 -24.91 23.45 31.30
CA GLY A 764 -25.13 22.01 31.45
C GLY A 764 -26.59 21.59 31.29
N THR A 765 -27.45 22.44 30.71
CA THR A 765 -28.84 22.09 30.42
C THR A 765 -28.92 21.35 29.10
N GLN A 766 -29.58 20.20 29.08
CA GLN A 766 -29.82 19.45 27.86
C GLN A 766 -30.73 20.26 26.91
N VAL A 767 -30.21 20.59 25.72
CA VAL A 767 -30.93 21.33 24.68
C VAL A 767 -31.60 20.39 23.67
N ALA A 768 -31.01 19.22 23.41
CA ALA A 768 -31.53 18.23 22.48
C ALA A 768 -31.05 16.81 22.82
N SER A 769 -31.82 15.82 22.36
CA SER A 769 -31.47 14.40 22.32
C SER A 769 -31.93 13.88 20.98
N LEU A 770 -31.00 13.39 20.17
CA LEU A 770 -31.25 12.89 18.83
C LEU A 770 -31.07 11.37 18.87
N ASP A 771 -32.18 10.65 18.86
CA ASP A 771 -32.27 9.19 18.89
C ASP A 771 -33.04 8.63 17.67
N SER A 772 -33.37 9.50 16.72
CA SER A 772 -34.09 9.19 15.50
C SER A 772 -33.70 10.12 14.35
N TRP A 773 -33.85 9.65 13.12
CA TRP A 773 -33.66 10.45 11.91
C TRP A 773 -34.75 11.52 11.80
N GLN A 774 -34.38 12.78 11.56
CA GLN A 774 -35.37 13.86 11.42
C GLN A 774 -36.18 13.75 10.12
N ASP A 775 -35.50 13.45 9.02
CA ASP A 775 -36.05 13.38 7.66
C ASP A 775 -35.66 12.05 7.01
N ASP A 776 -36.37 11.67 5.93
CA ASP A 776 -35.99 10.50 5.13
C ASP A 776 -34.58 10.75 4.55
N THR A 777 -33.64 9.86 4.90
CA THR A 777 -32.23 10.02 4.55
C THR A 777 -31.77 8.79 3.77
N ILE A 778 -30.98 8.99 2.72
CA ILE A 778 -30.49 7.91 1.86
C ILE A 778 -28.98 7.83 1.97
N TYR A 779 -28.47 6.61 2.16
CA TYR A 779 -27.06 6.29 2.15
C TYR A 779 -26.87 4.86 1.64
N GLU A 780 -25.90 4.65 0.75
CA GLU A 780 -25.64 3.37 0.06
C GLU A 780 -26.90 2.71 -0.52
N GLY A 781 -27.72 3.50 -1.22
CA GLY A 781 -29.01 3.08 -1.80
C GLY A 781 -30.15 2.82 -0.80
N ILE A 782 -29.89 2.78 0.52
CA ILE A 782 -30.88 2.51 1.56
C ILE A 782 -31.49 3.79 2.11
N THR A 783 -32.82 3.80 2.26
CA THR A 783 -33.58 4.86 2.93
C THR A 783 -33.76 4.54 4.42
N MET A 784 -33.22 5.41 5.27
CA MET A 784 -33.49 5.51 6.71
C MET A 784 -34.69 6.47 6.92
N PRO A 785 -35.89 5.96 7.27
CA PRO A 785 -37.10 6.79 7.27
C PRO A 785 -37.14 7.81 8.41
N ALA A 786 -37.79 8.95 8.19
CA ALA A 786 -38.03 9.95 9.23
C ALA A 786 -38.73 9.34 10.46
N GLY A 787 -38.19 9.60 11.64
CA GLY A 787 -38.67 9.10 12.93
C GLY A 787 -38.29 7.65 13.27
N SER A 788 -37.56 6.96 12.39
CA SER A 788 -36.94 5.66 12.71
C SER A 788 -35.73 5.84 13.63
N PRO A 789 -35.34 4.83 14.42
CA PRO A 789 -34.16 4.90 15.31
C PRO A 789 -32.90 5.35 14.57
N LEU A 790 -32.12 6.21 15.21
CA LEU A 790 -30.82 6.63 14.71
C LEU A 790 -29.83 5.45 14.82
N VAL A 791 -29.21 5.11 13.70
CA VAL A 791 -28.18 4.07 13.60
C VAL A 791 -26.93 4.63 12.92
N ALA A 792 -25.77 4.04 13.17
CA ALA A 792 -24.56 4.31 12.40
C ALA A 792 -24.82 4.00 10.91
N ALA A 793 -24.54 4.95 10.03
CA ALA A 793 -24.79 4.79 8.60
C ALA A 793 -23.74 3.91 7.90
N SER A 794 -22.50 3.93 8.40
CA SER A 794 -21.38 3.09 7.96
C SER A 794 -20.59 2.63 9.18
N HIS A 795 -19.79 1.57 9.01
CA HIS A 795 -18.91 1.05 10.06
C HIS A 795 -17.59 1.83 10.09
N GLY A 796 -16.88 1.76 11.21
CA GLY A 796 -15.53 2.31 11.31
C GLY A 796 -15.01 2.34 12.73
N SER A 797 -13.69 2.54 12.86
CA SER A 797 -12.99 2.36 14.14
C SER A 797 -13.05 3.59 15.05
N GLY A 798 -13.48 4.75 14.53
CA GLY A 798 -13.62 5.97 15.32
C GLY A 798 -12.33 6.43 16.03
N HIS A 799 -11.15 6.11 15.48
CA HIS A 799 -9.88 6.57 16.04
C HIS A 799 -9.66 8.05 15.79
N ILE A 800 -8.80 8.66 16.61
CA ILE A 800 -8.44 10.08 16.51
C ILE A 800 -7.02 10.16 15.91
N ARG A 801 -6.85 11.01 14.87
CA ARG A 801 -5.52 11.29 14.27
C ARG A 801 -4.58 11.86 15.31
N GLY A 802 -3.27 11.62 15.17
CA GLY A 802 -2.29 12.17 16.11
C GLY A 802 -2.20 11.48 17.47
N THR A 803 -2.96 10.41 17.73
CA THR A 803 -2.95 9.71 19.03
C THR A 803 -2.04 8.48 19.09
N PRO A 804 -1.57 8.05 20.29
CA PRO A 804 -0.76 6.83 20.44
C PRO A 804 -1.51 5.57 20.05
N ALA A 805 -2.82 5.54 20.32
CA ALA A 805 -3.68 4.40 19.99
C ALA A 805 -3.71 4.13 18.47
N LEU A 806 -3.89 5.19 17.68
CA LEU A 806 -3.86 5.09 16.21
C LEU A 806 -2.50 4.61 15.73
N ARG A 807 -1.41 5.21 16.23
CA ARG A 807 -0.03 4.84 15.85
C ARG A 807 0.25 3.37 16.15
N ARG A 808 -0.12 2.89 17.34
CA ARG A 808 0.09 1.49 17.75
C ARG A 808 -0.68 0.51 16.88
N LEU A 809 -1.93 0.82 16.54
CA LEU A 809 -2.71 0.00 15.60
C LEU A 809 -2.08 0.00 14.21
N ALA A 810 -1.75 1.18 13.66
CA ALA A 810 -1.13 1.32 12.35
C ALA A 810 0.20 0.53 12.26
N MET A 811 1.05 0.62 13.30
CA MET A 811 2.31 -0.13 13.38
C MET A 811 2.08 -1.64 13.46
N ALA A 812 1.12 -2.12 14.26
CA ALA A 812 0.78 -3.53 14.32
C ALA A 812 0.17 -4.05 13.00
N THR A 813 -0.58 -3.21 12.30
CA THR A 813 -1.15 -3.52 10.99
C THR A 813 -0.11 -3.49 9.87
N SER A 814 0.98 -2.72 10.00
CA SER A 814 2.03 -2.67 8.97
C SER A 814 2.62 -4.05 8.62
N MET A 815 2.87 -4.90 9.62
CA MET A 815 3.36 -6.27 9.38
C MET A 815 2.35 -7.15 8.64
N ALA A 816 1.06 -6.82 8.69
CA ALA A 816 0.07 -7.52 7.90
C ALA A 816 0.19 -7.16 6.42
N LEU A 817 0.55 -5.93 6.06
CA LEU A 817 0.68 -5.46 4.66
C LEU A 817 1.91 -6.00 3.94
N GLU A 818 2.99 -6.28 4.67
CA GLU A 818 4.31 -6.63 4.08
C GLU A 818 4.32 -7.78 3.05
N PRO A 819 3.49 -8.84 3.15
CA PRO A 819 3.42 -9.86 2.09
C PRO A 819 3.02 -9.32 0.71
N GLY A 820 2.34 -8.18 0.64
CA GLY A 820 2.03 -7.46 -0.60
C GLY A 820 2.94 -6.25 -0.85
N ASP A 821 3.93 -5.99 0.00
CA ASP A 821 4.77 -4.79 -0.09
C ASP A 821 6.00 -5.02 -0.98
N PRO A 822 6.17 -4.24 -2.06
CA PRO A 822 7.34 -4.34 -2.95
C PRO A 822 8.70 -4.31 -2.25
N VAL A 823 8.83 -3.60 -1.12
CA VAL A 823 10.10 -3.48 -0.42
C VAL A 823 10.61 -4.84 0.07
N ALA A 824 9.71 -5.76 0.43
CA ALA A 824 10.06 -7.11 0.86
C ALA A 824 10.64 -7.99 -0.27
N TYR A 825 10.27 -7.69 -1.52
CA TYR A 825 10.69 -8.45 -2.70
C TYR A 825 11.95 -7.86 -3.36
N ALA A 826 12.23 -6.57 -3.16
CA ALA A 826 13.35 -5.86 -3.78
C ALA A 826 14.74 -6.51 -3.56
N PRO A 827 15.09 -7.03 -2.35
CA PRO A 827 16.36 -7.74 -2.16
C PRO A 827 16.50 -8.98 -3.06
N HIS A 828 15.38 -9.60 -3.44
CA HIS A 828 15.33 -10.82 -4.23
C HIS A 828 15.38 -10.60 -5.74
N TRP A 829 15.46 -9.34 -6.21
CA TRP A 829 15.62 -9.08 -7.64
C TRP A 829 16.97 -9.56 -8.17
N PHE A 830 18.07 -9.17 -7.53
CA PHE A 830 19.40 -9.55 -7.99
C PHE A 830 20.47 -9.66 -6.89
N LEU A 831 20.20 -9.23 -5.65
CA LEU A 831 21.13 -9.40 -4.53
C LEU A 831 21.03 -10.83 -3.96
N GLU A 832 19.81 -11.28 -3.68
CA GLU A 832 19.52 -12.60 -3.13
C GLU A 832 18.35 -13.30 -3.85
N PRO A 833 18.44 -13.60 -5.16
CA PRO A 833 17.34 -14.25 -5.88
C PRO A 833 16.93 -15.59 -5.25
N PHE A 834 15.64 -15.91 -5.25
CA PHE A 834 15.13 -17.16 -4.68
C PHE A 834 15.74 -18.39 -5.37
N GLU A 835 16.52 -19.17 -4.62
CA GLU A 835 17.14 -20.40 -5.11
C GLU A 835 16.10 -21.44 -5.53
N GLU A 836 14.94 -21.46 -4.85
CA GLU A 836 13.80 -22.31 -5.16
C GLU A 836 13.19 -22.03 -6.54
N LEU A 837 13.39 -20.81 -7.06
CA LEU A 837 12.98 -20.40 -8.40
C LEU A 837 14.14 -20.41 -9.41
N GLY A 838 15.28 -21.01 -9.02
CA GLY A 838 16.46 -21.19 -9.87
C GLY A 838 17.54 -20.14 -9.70
N GLY A 839 17.43 -19.22 -8.72
CA GLY A 839 18.49 -18.29 -8.35
C GLY A 839 18.89 -17.31 -9.45
N ARG A 840 17.98 -16.99 -10.38
CA ARG A 840 18.25 -16.11 -11.52
C ARG A 840 18.00 -14.65 -11.14
N PRO A 841 18.99 -13.76 -11.29
CA PRO A 841 18.78 -12.34 -11.12
C PRO A 841 17.84 -11.78 -12.21
N ALA A 842 16.95 -10.87 -11.82
CA ALA A 842 16.12 -10.05 -12.69
C ALA A 842 16.82 -8.73 -13.04
N ASN A 843 16.59 -8.26 -14.26
CA ASN A 843 16.97 -6.92 -14.70
C ASN A 843 15.82 -5.97 -14.40
N VAL A 844 16.03 -4.96 -13.56
CA VAL A 844 14.96 -4.06 -13.09
C VAL A 844 15.36 -2.60 -13.27
N LEU A 845 14.57 -1.84 -14.04
CA LEU A 845 14.64 -0.39 -14.14
C LEU A 845 13.53 0.22 -13.28
N VAL A 846 13.86 0.68 -12.08
CA VAL A 846 12.89 1.31 -11.16
C VAL A 846 12.82 2.81 -11.42
N MET A 847 11.60 3.35 -11.53
CA MET A 847 11.37 4.75 -11.88
C MET A 847 10.38 5.47 -10.96
N PRO A 848 10.79 5.88 -9.75
CA PRO A 848 9.99 6.77 -8.93
C PRO A 848 10.08 8.20 -9.45
N ASN A 849 8.94 8.86 -9.66
CA ASN A 849 8.94 10.27 -10.00
C ASN A 849 9.37 11.11 -8.79
N VAL A 850 10.09 12.19 -9.08
CA VAL A 850 10.39 13.20 -8.06
C VAL A 850 9.09 13.86 -7.62
N GLY A 851 8.88 13.96 -6.30
CA GLY A 851 7.71 14.61 -5.71
C GLY A 851 6.40 13.86 -5.82
N ASP A 852 6.40 12.59 -6.23
CA ASP A 852 5.18 11.79 -6.13
C ASP A 852 4.75 11.67 -4.66
N GLN A 853 3.56 12.16 -4.32
CA GLN A 853 2.93 11.98 -3.01
C GLN A 853 1.90 10.86 -3.01
N GLY A 854 1.44 10.39 -4.19
CA GLY A 854 0.38 9.40 -4.31
C GLY A 854 0.80 8.01 -3.86
N VAL A 855 1.96 7.54 -4.33
CA VAL A 855 2.60 6.30 -3.88
C VAL A 855 3.99 6.57 -3.27
N THR A 856 4.27 7.84 -3.01
CA THR A 856 5.44 8.40 -2.31
C THR A 856 6.79 8.11 -2.97
N VAL A 857 7.50 9.17 -3.34
CA VAL A 857 8.90 9.09 -3.80
C VAL A 857 9.81 8.42 -2.76
N SER A 858 9.54 8.63 -1.45
CA SER A 858 10.26 7.95 -0.37
C SER A 858 10.10 6.42 -0.43
N GLY A 859 8.91 5.92 -0.77
CA GLY A 859 8.67 4.49 -0.90
C GLY A 859 9.43 3.88 -2.07
N GLY A 860 9.44 4.54 -3.23
CA GLY A 860 10.24 4.14 -4.38
C GLY A 860 11.76 4.13 -4.09
N LEU A 861 12.25 5.12 -3.35
CA LEU A 861 13.64 5.15 -2.87
C LEU A 861 13.91 4.07 -1.80
N GLY A 862 12.91 3.70 -0.99
CA GLY A 862 12.97 2.58 -0.06
C GLY A 862 13.19 1.24 -0.77
N ILE A 863 12.46 0.98 -1.85
CA ILE A 863 12.70 -0.17 -2.75
C ILE A 863 14.12 -0.10 -3.32
N ALA A 864 14.51 1.04 -3.89
CA ALA A 864 15.83 1.19 -4.51
C ALA A 864 16.96 0.94 -3.51
N ARG A 865 16.80 1.38 -2.25
CA ARG A 865 17.72 1.09 -1.15
C ARG A 865 17.75 -0.40 -0.80
N ALA A 866 16.58 -1.05 -0.70
CA ALA A 866 16.48 -2.48 -0.42
C ALA A 866 17.07 -3.36 -1.55
N ALA A 867 16.94 -2.93 -2.81
CA ALA A 867 17.55 -3.56 -3.98
C ALA A 867 19.06 -3.27 -4.12
N GLY A 868 19.63 -2.36 -3.32
CA GLY A 868 21.05 -1.97 -3.42
C GLY A 868 21.38 -1.03 -4.57
N LEU A 869 20.39 -0.29 -5.09
CA LEU A 869 20.58 0.76 -6.10
C LEU A 869 20.95 2.13 -5.48
N VAL A 870 20.68 2.31 -4.18
CA VAL A 870 21.08 3.50 -3.42
C VAL A 870 22.21 3.12 -2.47
N GLU A 871 23.42 3.62 -2.75
CA GLU A 871 24.64 3.34 -1.97
C GLU A 871 24.63 4.05 -0.62
N ARG A 872 24.99 3.31 0.44
CA ARG A 872 24.86 3.73 1.85
C ARG A 872 26.10 3.45 2.71
N HIS A 873 27.07 2.71 2.18
CA HIS A 873 28.30 2.31 2.85
C HIS A 873 29.54 3.01 2.29
N GLU A 874 29.47 3.54 1.07
CA GLU A 874 30.60 4.23 0.45
C GLU A 874 30.28 5.71 0.18
N VAL A 875 31.25 6.57 0.45
CA VAL A 875 31.14 8.01 0.17
C VAL A 875 31.27 8.22 -1.34
N ASP A 876 30.29 8.88 -1.93
CA ASP A 876 30.33 9.31 -3.32
C ASP A 876 31.19 10.57 -3.45
N ASP A 877 32.23 10.52 -4.27
CA ASP A 877 33.16 11.64 -4.49
C ASP A 877 32.45 12.91 -5.00
N ARG A 878 31.31 12.78 -5.69
CA ARG A 878 30.53 13.89 -6.24
C ARG A 878 29.87 14.72 -5.15
N TYR A 879 29.39 14.05 -4.11
CA TYR A 879 28.56 14.65 -3.06
C TYR A 879 29.30 14.83 -1.73
N GLY A 880 30.39 14.09 -1.52
CA GLY A 880 31.15 14.09 -0.25
C GLY A 880 30.43 13.41 0.91
N MET A 881 29.39 12.63 0.60
CA MET A 881 28.60 11.79 1.51
C MET A 881 28.10 10.57 0.73
N THR A 882 27.41 9.63 1.39
CA THR A 882 26.79 8.50 0.68
C THR A 882 25.61 9.00 -0.18
N VAL A 883 25.22 8.23 -1.20
CA VAL A 883 24.07 8.60 -2.06
C VAL A 883 22.79 8.73 -1.22
N ASP A 884 22.57 7.79 -0.29
CA ASP A 884 21.42 7.82 0.62
C ASP A 884 21.38 9.12 1.46
N GLN A 885 22.52 9.54 2.01
CA GLN A 885 22.62 10.79 2.76
C GLN A 885 22.39 12.03 1.90
N TRP A 886 22.87 12.00 0.65
CA TRP A 886 22.70 13.10 -0.28
C TRP A 886 21.22 13.28 -0.67
N LEU A 887 20.50 12.20 -0.96
CA LEU A 887 19.05 12.27 -1.26
C LEU A 887 18.24 12.86 -0.09
N ILE A 888 18.60 12.52 1.14
CA ILE A 888 18.00 13.11 2.35
C ILE A 888 18.38 14.58 2.48
N ALA A 889 19.66 14.92 2.37
CA ALA A 889 20.16 16.29 2.49
C ALA A 889 19.66 17.23 1.38
N ARG A 890 19.12 16.67 0.30
CA ARG A 890 18.48 17.39 -0.79
C ARG A 890 16.94 17.36 -0.72
N GLU A 891 16.37 16.83 0.37
CA GLU A 891 14.92 16.75 0.64
C GLU A 891 14.12 15.99 -0.44
N VAL A 892 14.79 15.10 -1.19
CA VAL A 892 14.15 14.31 -2.25
C VAL A 892 13.08 13.37 -1.68
N LEU A 893 13.30 12.84 -0.47
CA LEU A 893 12.37 11.90 0.18
C LEU A 893 11.09 12.57 0.69
N HIS A 894 11.16 13.86 1.05
CA HIS A 894 9.98 14.64 1.40
C HIS A 894 9.12 14.85 0.15
N GLY A 895 9.73 15.37 -0.92
CA GLY A 895 9.04 15.54 -2.19
C GLY A 895 7.95 16.61 -2.17
N LEU A 896 8.04 17.58 -1.27
CA LEU A 896 7.10 18.70 -1.12
C LEU A 896 7.82 20.03 -1.39
N GLU A 897 7.54 20.66 -2.52
CA GLU A 897 8.27 21.85 -2.98
C GLU A 897 7.98 23.07 -2.13
N GLU A 898 6.75 23.21 -1.61
CA GLU A 898 6.32 24.38 -0.84
C GLU A 898 7.16 24.58 0.42
N TYR A 899 7.66 23.49 0.99
CA TYR A 899 8.42 23.47 2.24
C TYR A 899 9.93 23.35 2.02
N GLY A 900 10.37 23.13 0.77
CA GLY A 900 11.78 22.95 0.45
C GLY A 900 12.55 24.26 0.23
N PRO A 901 13.90 24.21 0.22
CA PRO A 901 14.75 25.39 0.05
C PRO A 901 14.95 25.81 -1.42
N TYR A 902 14.32 25.10 -2.35
CA TYR A 902 14.59 25.17 -3.78
C TYR A 902 13.57 26.03 -4.53
N THR A 903 14.04 26.69 -5.59
CA THR A 903 13.17 27.48 -6.47
C THR A 903 13.55 27.26 -7.93
N ASP A 904 12.55 27.32 -8.81
CA ASP A 904 12.73 27.29 -10.26
C ASP A 904 13.38 28.58 -10.81
N ALA A 905 13.54 28.66 -12.13
CA ALA A 905 14.12 29.82 -12.81
C ALA A 905 13.30 31.12 -12.64
N ASP A 906 12.00 31.02 -12.35
CA ASP A 906 11.08 32.13 -12.13
C ASP A 906 10.97 32.54 -10.65
N GLY A 907 11.59 31.76 -9.75
CA GLY A 907 11.60 31.98 -8.30
C GLY A 907 10.38 31.40 -7.59
N ASN A 908 9.62 30.51 -8.23
CA ASN A 908 8.58 29.73 -7.57
C ASN A 908 9.20 28.56 -6.81
N PRO A 909 8.58 28.06 -5.73
CA PRO A 909 9.00 26.82 -5.08
C PRO A 909 9.13 25.68 -6.10
N ALA A 910 10.19 24.89 -5.96
CA ALA A 910 10.47 23.76 -6.83
C ALA A 910 11.12 22.62 -6.04
N LEU A 911 11.06 21.41 -6.56
CA LEU A 911 11.80 20.27 -6.03
C LEU A 911 13.24 20.27 -6.54
N PHE A 912 14.07 19.44 -5.91
CA PHE A 912 15.41 19.15 -6.40
C PHE A 912 15.34 18.01 -7.42
N ASP A 913 15.95 18.18 -8.60
CA ASP A 913 16.09 17.12 -9.59
C ASP A 913 17.40 16.34 -9.36
N PRO A 914 17.35 15.10 -8.85
CA PRO A 914 18.55 14.33 -8.54
C PRO A 914 19.21 13.69 -9.77
N ASP A 915 18.51 13.59 -10.90
CA ASP A 915 18.98 12.83 -12.06
C ASP A 915 19.25 13.69 -13.30
N ASP A 916 18.73 14.92 -13.37
CA ASP A 916 18.92 15.87 -14.49
C ASP A 916 18.71 15.15 -15.85
N LEU A 917 17.64 14.34 -15.95
CA LEU A 917 17.43 13.46 -17.13
C LEU A 917 17.19 14.26 -18.40
N ASP A 918 16.74 15.51 -18.24
CA ASP A 918 16.48 16.45 -19.32
C ASP A 918 17.72 17.24 -19.74
N PHE A 919 18.79 17.25 -18.93
CA PHE A 919 20.00 18.06 -19.12
C PHE A 919 19.70 19.58 -19.20
N GLY A 920 18.69 20.04 -18.45
CA GLY A 920 18.21 21.42 -18.44
C GLY A 920 17.55 21.87 -19.76
N LEU A 921 16.99 20.93 -20.54
CA LEU A 921 16.32 21.18 -21.81
C LEU A 921 14.80 21.35 -21.67
N ASP A 922 14.22 20.97 -20.53
CA ASP A 922 12.78 21.07 -20.25
C ASP A 922 12.29 22.52 -20.06
N GLY A 923 13.23 23.45 -19.83
CA GLY A 923 12.95 24.86 -19.62
C GLY A 923 12.45 25.22 -18.21
N THR A 924 12.35 24.26 -17.29
CA THR A 924 11.96 24.51 -15.89
C THR A 924 13.08 25.19 -15.10
N GLY A 925 14.34 24.88 -15.46
CA GLY A 925 15.49 25.32 -14.71
C GLY A 925 15.52 24.73 -13.31
N ALA A 926 15.04 23.50 -13.16
CA ALA A 926 15.06 22.76 -11.91
C ALA A 926 16.46 22.76 -11.28
N PRO A 927 16.58 22.95 -9.96
CA PRO A 927 17.85 22.86 -9.28
C PRO A 927 18.34 21.42 -9.29
N SER A 928 19.58 21.23 -9.75
CA SER A 928 20.24 19.94 -9.82
C SER A 928 21.76 20.06 -9.54
N GLU A 929 22.40 18.92 -9.33
CA GLU A 929 23.85 18.76 -9.16
C GLU A 929 24.40 17.74 -10.16
N GLU A 930 25.53 17.08 -9.88
CA GLU A 930 25.98 15.98 -10.73
C GLU A 930 24.98 14.82 -10.62
N PRO A 931 24.46 14.29 -11.74
CA PRO A 931 23.26 13.45 -11.72
C PRO A 931 23.51 12.06 -11.15
N LEU A 932 22.56 11.53 -10.37
CA LEU A 932 22.67 10.23 -9.71
C LEU A 932 22.74 9.07 -10.71
N ARG A 933 21.69 8.88 -11.52
CA ARG A 933 21.56 7.89 -12.62
C ARG A 933 22.13 6.52 -12.26
N ALA A 934 21.71 5.97 -11.12
CA ALA A 934 22.31 4.75 -10.58
C ALA A 934 22.09 3.54 -11.51
N THR A 935 23.16 2.80 -11.79
CA THR A 935 23.13 1.60 -12.64
C THR A 935 24.09 0.56 -12.10
N VAL A 936 23.62 -0.68 -11.98
CA VAL A 936 24.40 -1.82 -11.50
C VAL A 936 24.27 -2.99 -12.48
N PRO A 937 25.32 -3.83 -12.64
CA PRO A 937 25.17 -5.09 -13.35
C PRO A 937 24.19 -6.03 -12.63
N SER A 938 23.31 -6.69 -13.37
CA SER A 938 22.36 -7.67 -12.84
C SER A 938 22.22 -8.81 -13.85
N GLY A 939 22.30 -10.07 -13.40
CA GLY A 939 22.15 -11.23 -14.29
C GLY A 939 23.03 -11.13 -15.55
N ASP A 940 22.40 -11.19 -16.72
CA ASP A 940 23.04 -10.99 -18.03
C ASP A 940 22.86 -9.55 -18.59
N GLY A 941 22.32 -8.62 -17.80
CA GLY A 941 22.02 -7.25 -18.19
C GLY A 941 22.36 -6.22 -17.11
N VAL A 942 21.49 -5.22 -16.95
CA VAL A 942 21.67 -4.11 -16.00
C VAL A 942 20.36 -3.79 -15.29
N SER A 943 20.48 -3.38 -14.03
CA SER A 943 19.40 -2.79 -13.24
C SER A 943 19.76 -1.34 -12.92
N GLY A 944 18.76 -0.49 -12.69
CA GLY A 944 19.01 0.92 -12.41
C GLY A 944 17.84 1.63 -11.78
N LEU A 945 18.14 2.81 -11.23
CA LEU A 945 17.19 3.79 -10.72
C LEU A 945 17.24 5.01 -11.64
N ARG A 946 16.08 5.43 -12.13
CA ARG A 946 15.91 6.73 -12.80
C ARG A 946 14.79 7.50 -12.14
N MET A 947 14.96 8.78 -11.90
CA MET A 947 13.97 9.63 -11.22
C MET A 947 13.44 10.68 -12.19
N PRO A 948 12.39 10.37 -12.97
CA PRO A 948 11.75 11.35 -13.83
C PRO A 948 11.30 12.59 -13.05
N TYR A 949 11.49 13.76 -13.67
CA TYR A 949 11.12 15.06 -13.14
C TYR A 949 10.05 15.71 -14.02
N PRO A 950 8.80 15.21 -14.00
CA PRO A 950 7.74 15.69 -14.91
C PRO A 950 7.29 17.12 -14.60
N LYS A 951 7.33 17.53 -13.33
CA LYS A 951 6.91 18.85 -12.85
C LYS A 951 7.79 19.32 -11.70
N THR A 952 7.97 20.64 -11.61
CA THR A 952 8.72 21.26 -10.50
C THR A 952 8.05 21.11 -9.15
N THR A 953 6.74 20.88 -9.11
CA THR A 953 5.94 20.69 -7.89
C THR A 953 5.65 19.21 -7.62
N GLY A 954 6.35 18.29 -8.30
CA GLY A 954 6.06 16.86 -8.20
C GLY A 954 4.83 16.42 -8.99
N MET A 955 4.73 15.10 -9.21
CA MET A 955 3.59 14.50 -9.89
C MET A 955 3.48 13.00 -9.65
N HIS A 956 2.26 12.56 -9.35
CA HIS A 956 1.87 11.15 -9.42
C HIS A 956 1.59 10.69 -10.86
N GLY A 957 2.04 9.49 -11.22
CA GLY A 957 1.75 8.85 -12.52
C GLY A 957 2.57 9.40 -13.69
N VAL A 958 2.08 9.25 -14.91
CA VAL A 958 2.74 9.73 -16.13
C VAL A 958 1.73 10.51 -16.95
N GLU A 959 2.09 11.71 -17.42
CA GLU A 959 1.24 12.49 -18.32
C GLU A 959 1.14 11.85 -19.71
N PRO A 960 0.07 12.13 -20.47
CA PRO A 960 0.09 11.92 -21.90
C PRO A 960 1.29 12.66 -22.54
N PRO A 961 1.99 12.05 -23.51
CA PRO A 961 3.21 12.61 -24.05
C PRO A 961 2.95 13.84 -24.94
N ASP A 962 3.53 14.99 -24.62
CA ASP A 962 3.36 16.24 -25.41
C ASP A 962 4.53 16.45 -26.39
N GLY A 963 4.30 16.12 -27.66
CA GLY A 963 5.29 16.28 -28.73
C GLY A 963 5.62 17.74 -29.10
N SER A 964 4.92 18.73 -28.52
CA SER A 964 5.20 20.15 -28.76
C SER A 964 6.29 20.73 -27.85
N LYS A 965 6.59 20.05 -26.73
CA LYS A 965 7.66 20.46 -25.81
C LYS A 965 9.04 20.18 -26.43
N PRO A 966 10.05 21.03 -26.19
CA PRO A 966 11.43 20.77 -26.62
C PRO A 966 12.01 19.46 -26.04
N TRP A 967 11.55 19.10 -24.84
CA TRP A 967 11.82 17.84 -24.15
C TRP A 967 10.63 17.55 -23.24
N ASP A 968 10.17 16.29 -23.21
CA ASP A 968 9.03 15.87 -22.39
C ASP A 968 9.35 14.61 -21.58
N ALA A 969 9.03 14.65 -20.29
CA ALA A 969 9.32 13.56 -19.36
C ALA A 969 8.54 12.28 -19.66
N ALA A 970 7.30 12.39 -20.13
CA ALA A 970 6.48 11.22 -20.48
C ALA A 970 6.97 10.56 -21.77
N ILE A 971 7.41 11.35 -22.76
CA ILE A 971 8.13 10.85 -23.94
C ILE A 971 9.43 10.15 -23.53
N TYR A 972 10.24 10.79 -22.67
CA TYR A 972 11.49 10.20 -22.16
C TYR A 972 11.23 8.84 -21.49
N LEU A 973 10.28 8.80 -20.55
CA LEU A 973 9.91 7.61 -19.79
C LEU A 973 9.45 6.49 -20.72
N SER A 974 8.59 6.79 -21.68
CA SER A 974 8.09 5.81 -22.65
C SER A 974 9.21 5.27 -23.55
N ASN A 975 10.11 6.14 -24.01
CA ASN A 975 11.20 5.76 -24.90
C ASN A 975 12.33 5.00 -24.19
N VAL A 976 12.67 5.37 -22.94
CA VAL A 976 13.68 4.63 -22.16
C VAL A 976 13.17 3.25 -21.79
N LEU A 977 11.87 3.11 -21.46
CA LEU A 977 11.20 1.82 -21.27
C LEU A 977 11.28 0.95 -22.51
N ALA A 978 10.84 1.49 -23.65
CA ALA A 978 10.84 0.78 -24.92
C ALA A 978 12.25 0.31 -25.31
N TRP A 979 13.25 1.17 -25.15
CA TRP A 979 14.65 0.82 -25.44
C TRP A 979 15.19 -0.25 -24.47
N TYR A 980 14.95 -0.08 -23.18
CA TYR A 980 15.39 -1.03 -22.15
C TYR A 980 14.85 -2.44 -22.43
N PHE A 981 13.58 -2.57 -22.81
CA PHE A 981 13.00 -3.85 -23.22
C PHE A 981 13.49 -4.34 -24.59
N ALA A 982 13.64 -3.45 -25.59
CA ALA A 982 14.17 -3.83 -26.90
C ALA A 982 15.60 -4.40 -26.85
N THR A 983 16.39 -4.03 -25.83
CA THR A 983 17.72 -4.58 -25.57
C THR A 983 17.72 -5.80 -24.65
N GLY A 984 16.55 -6.30 -24.24
CA GLY A 984 16.44 -7.41 -23.29
C GLY A 984 16.91 -7.07 -21.87
N GLY A 985 16.80 -5.80 -21.47
CA GLY A 985 17.27 -5.28 -20.18
C GLY A 985 18.79 -5.18 -20.06
N THR A 986 19.50 -5.03 -21.18
CA THR A 986 20.98 -5.00 -21.19
C THR A 986 21.57 -3.61 -21.29
N GLU A 987 20.76 -2.60 -21.60
CA GLU A 987 21.20 -1.21 -21.75
C GLU A 987 20.19 -0.22 -21.17
N ILE A 988 20.67 0.71 -20.34
CA ILE A 988 19.94 1.91 -19.91
C ILE A 988 20.67 3.11 -20.53
N VAL A 989 19.93 3.95 -21.26
CA VAL A 989 20.47 5.10 -21.98
C VAL A 989 19.87 6.38 -21.39
N ASP A 990 20.74 7.34 -21.07
CA ASP A 990 20.36 8.64 -20.51
C ASP A 990 20.60 9.77 -21.52
N ASP A 991 20.27 9.54 -22.80
CA ASP A 991 20.47 10.54 -23.85
C ASP A 991 19.24 11.46 -23.93
N PRO A 992 19.40 12.80 -23.94
CA PRO A 992 18.28 13.73 -24.02
C PRO A 992 17.42 13.54 -25.28
N CYS A 993 17.94 12.89 -26.32
CA CYS A 993 17.15 12.53 -27.50
C CYS A 993 15.91 11.69 -27.16
N LEU A 994 15.91 10.97 -26.03
CA LEU A 994 14.80 10.13 -25.60
C LEU A 994 13.58 10.98 -25.28
N GLY A 995 13.74 12.13 -24.63
CA GLY A 995 12.64 13.06 -24.33
C GLY A 995 12.36 14.06 -25.45
N ALA A 996 13.34 14.36 -26.31
CA ALA A 996 13.14 15.13 -27.55
C ALA A 996 12.56 14.29 -28.71
N ASN A 997 12.44 12.97 -28.51
CA ASN A 997 11.92 12.00 -29.46
C ASN A 997 12.71 11.87 -30.78
N ASP A 998 14.02 12.16 -30.79
CA ASP A 998 14.84 12.24 -32.00
C ASP A 998 16.08 11.32 -32.00
N CYS A 999 16.06 10.27 -31.16
CA CYS A 999 17.15 9.29 -31.09
C CYS A 999 17.35 8.50 -32.38
N ASP A 1000 18.60 8.47 -32.89
CA ASP A 1000 18.99 7.71 -34.09
C ASP A 1000 18.79 6.18 -33.95
N PHE A 1001 18.74 5.66 -32.73
CA PHE A 1001 18.57 4.23 -32.44
C PHE A 1001 17.10 3.82 -32.26
N LEU A 1002 16.17 4.77 -32.19
CA LEU A 1002 14.74 4.50 -32.20
C LEU A 1002 14.15 4.83 -33.59
N PRO A 1003 13.19 4.03 -34.10
CA PRO A 1003 12.49 4.35 -35.33
C PRO A 1003 11.83 5.75 -35.26
N PRO A 1004 11.95 6.64 -36.25
CA PRO A 1004 11.44 8.02 -36.14
C PRO A 1004 9.92 8.11 -36.34
N ILE A 1005 9.23 8.89 -35.49
CA ILE A 1005 7.79 9.21 -35.64
C ILE A 1005 7.62 10.36 -36.64
N ASP A 1006 6.84 10.15 -37.70
CA ASP A 1006 6.55 11.20 -38.70
C ASP A 1006 5.34 12.06 -38.29
N LEU A 1007 5.61 13.25 -37.74
CA LEU A 1007 4.58 14.23 -37.40
C LEU A 1007 4.14 15.13 -38.57
N SER A 1008 4.74 14.99 -39.76
CA SER A 1008 4.50 15.91 -40.89
C SER A 1008 3.10 15.83 -41.50
N GLY A 1009 2.34 14.79 -41.18
CA GLY A 1009 0.94 14.59 -41.59
C GLY A 1009 -0.11 15.15 -40.62
N VAL A 1010 0.28 15.54 -39.41
CA VAL A 1010 -0.66 15.91 -38.34
C VAL A 1010 -0.89 17.43 -38.25
N SER A 1011 0.00 18.23 -38.83
CA SER A 1011 -0.26 19.68 -38.97
C SER A 1011 -1.29 19.94 -40.09
N GLY A 1012 -2.56 20.15 -39.72
CA GLY A 1012 -3.64 20.41 -40.67
C GLY A 1012 -4.92 21.02 -40.09
N ASP A 1013 -4.86 22.33 -39.82
CA ASP A 1013 -5.94 23.30 -39.52
C ASP A 1013 -6.68 23.23 -38.17
#